data_AF-A0AAW6ICM3-F1
#
_entry.id   AF-A0AAW6ICM3-F1
#
_cell.length_a   1.000
_cell.length_b   1.000
_cell.length_c   1.000
_cell.angle_alpha   90.00
_cell.angle_beta   90.00
_cell.angle_gamma   90.00
#
_symmetry.space_group_name_H-M   'P 1'
#
loop_
_entity.id
_entity.type
_entity.pdbx_description
1 polymer ?
#
loop_
_entity_poly.entity_id
_entity_poly.type
_entity_poly.pdbx_seq_one_letter_code
_entity_poly.pdbx_strand_id
1 'polypeptide(L)'
;MKKNICIILSLLLYTIGMQAEVRLPGIFSDKMVLQRDTPIPLWGFADPKETVVIEFNGKQYKTRASQTGEWAVNLQKHKAGGPYELRVNQKIIQDVYVGDVYLCSGQSNMELTVKRVMDKYRDEIMSYENNLIRYTKTSYAYNFIEPQQDSNNEWKICTRENTLDFAALCYFFAKEMQAEKGVAIGIINSSWGGTNIASWSTRQSLEKYARFREKLQSPQYFHPDYPDSVKNAQKEQVNQWHRQQSANDLGNKEKWTSDGFDASDWEKVDVFNSNWGGSWNTPLNGVHYFRQRINIPESLAGQQAVLRVGTLKDSDATYINGICVGRTSYQYPPRIYQVPTDLLRAGENEIVIRLVSSAGRPEFVKGKPYQLEIAGQTIPLTAMWQHKIGCTMKRIPSTIGFQNEPTGLYNSMIHPLRNYGIRGIIWYQGESDTGPEGSKHYERHLIDLVNDWRTQWNNKNLPFVIVQLANYQQRSKVPVESGNAQVREAQRKASLQLKNVGLATAIDLGESNDIHPLNKKDLAHRCVLQMNKLSFGEKNIVAEGPMAEAAELKENGRIVISFRQGTGSLKQAKSLEGIAIAANDGKYKFVEAYTEGDKVIALWNGEGIPASIRYAWENNPPSSIYNTEGLPASSFQLPIINK
;
A
#
# COMPACT_ATOMS: atom_id res chain seq x y z
N MET A 1 -43.90 -32.89 77.04
CA MET A 1 -44.22 -33.97 76.05
C MET A 1 -44.01 -33.37 74.66
N LYS A 2 -42.88 -33.67 73.97
CA LYS A 2 -42.78 -34.56 72.77
C LYS A 2 -43.86 -34.20 71.72
N LYS A 3 -43.60 -33.92 70.44
CA LYS A 3 -42.58 -34.48 69.51
C LYS A 3 -42.72 -33.77 68.12
N ASN A 4 -41.66 -33.85 67.31
CA ASN A 4 -41.59 -33.75 65.83
C ASN A 4 -41.22 -32.40 65.18
N ILE A 5 -39.91 -32.09 65.19
CA ILE A 5 -39.24 -31.27 64.17
C ILE A 5 -37.99 -32.04 63.77
N CYS A 6 -37.88 -32.43 62.50
CA CYS A 6 -36.64 -32.63 61.74
C CYS A 6 -36.98 -33.32 60.41
N ILE A 7 -36.76 -32.62 59.29
CA ILE A 7 -35.96 -33.04 58.13
C ILE A 7 -36.15 -31.94 57.06
N ILE A 8 -35.18 -31.01 57.02
CA ILE A 8 -34.80 -30.22 55.85
C ILE A 8 -33.27 -30.39 55.74
N LEU A 9 -32.77 -30.33 54.51
CA LEU A 9 -31.37 -30.26 54.06
C LEU A 9 -30.71 -31.57 53.66
N SER A 10 -30.96 -31.95 52.41
CA SER A 10 -29.96 -32.55 51.54
C SER A 10 -30.28 -32.22 50.09
N LEU A 11 -29.99 -30.99 49.67
CA LEU A 11 -29.85 -30.63 48.26
C LEU A 11 -28.50 -29.94 48.10
N LEU A 12 -27.57 -30.73 47.56
CA LEU A 12 -26.24 -30.34 47.16
C LEU A 12 -26.29 -29.10 46.28
N LEU A 13 -25.68 -28.02 46.77
CA LEU A 13 -25.15 -26.93 45.95
C LEU A 13 -23.92 -27.44 45.21
N TYR A 14 -24.11 -28.01 44.02
CA TYR A 14 -23.07 -27.97 42.98
C TYR A 14 -23.09 -26.56 42.38
N THR A 15 -22.43 -25.60 43.04
CA THR A 15 -22.07 -24.34 42.39
C THR A 15 -20.96 -24.67 41.39
N ILE A 16 -21.33 -24.92 40.14
CA ILE A 16 -20.40 -24.82 39.02
C ILE A 16 -19.97 -23.36 39.00
N GLY A 17 -18.76 -23.08 39.49
CA GLY A 17 -18.16 -21.76 39.34
C GLY A 17 -18.00 -21.50 37.85
N MET A 18 -18.85 -20.64 37.28
CA MET A 18 -18.52 -19.98 36.01
C MET A 18 -17.27 -19.15 36.30
N GLN A 19 -16.07 -19.70 36.06
CA GLN A 19 -14.88 -18.88 35.90
C GLN A 19 -15.08 -18.13 34.58
N ALA A 20 -15.49 -16.87 34.67
CA ALA A 20 -15.54 -15.99 33.54
C ALA A 20 -14.14 -15.88 32.91
N GLU A 21 -14.12 -15.76 31.60
CA GLU A 21 -12.94 -16.01 30.80
C GLU A 21 -12.26 -14.67 30.44
N VAL A 22 -11.02 -14.46 30.91
CA VAL A 22 -10.19 -13.31 30.49
C VAL A 22 -10.13 -13.26 28.96
N ARG A 23 -10.39 -12.09 28.36
CA ARG A 23 -10.31 -11.85 26.91
C ARG A 23 -9.16 -10.92 26.58
N LEU A 24 -8.32 -11.34 25.65
CA LEU A 24 -7.22 -10.54 25.12
C LEU A 24 -7.62 -9.95 23.75
N PRO A 25 -7.15 -8.74 23.42
CA PRO A 25 -7.21 -8.22 22.06
C PRO A 25 -6.51 -9.16 21.07
N GLY A 26 -6.98 -9.23 19.83
CA GLY A 26 -6.52 -10.19 18.82
C GLY A 26 -5.03 -10.08 18.45
N ILE A 27 -4.41 -8.92 18.70
CA ILE A 27 -2.96 -8.73 18.51
C ILE A 27 -2.11 -9.63 19.43
N PHE A 28 -2.67 -10.08 20.56
CA PHE A 28 -2.05 -11.06 21.44
C PHE A 28 -2.50 -12.47 21.06
N SER A 29 -1.72 -13.12 20.19
CA SER A 29 -1.97 -14.48 19.71
C SER A 29 -0.65 -15.23 19.49
N ASP A 30 -0.74 -16.54 19.26
CA ASP A 30 0.44 -17.40 19.09
C ASP A 30 1.39 -16.86 18.01
N LYS A 31 2.70 -17.12 18.15
CA LYS A 31 3.76 -16.73 17.20
C LYS A 31 4.06 -15.22 17.17
N MET A 32 3.51 -14.44 18.11
CA MET A 32 3.70 -12.99 18.18
C MET A 32 5.13 -12.56 18.55
N VAL A 33 5.42 -11.27 18.35
CA VAL A 33 6.67 -10.62 18.79
C VAL A 33 6.35 -9.42 19.68
N LEU A 34 6.85 -9.43 20.91
CA LEU A 34 6.81 -8.32 21.86
C LEU A 34 8.04 -7.41 21.69
N GLN A 35 7.87 -6.10 21.85
CA GLN A 35 8.98 -5.15 21.70
C GLN A 35 10.00 -5.26 22.85
N ARG A 36 11.28 -5.42 22.50
CA ARG A 36 12.41 -5.47 23.42
C ARG A 36 12.80 -4.11 23.99
N ASP A 37 13.56 -4.15 25.08
CA ASP A 37 14.26 -3.00 25.72
C ASP A 37 13.37 -1.85 26.24
N THR A 38 12.05 -2.02 26.19
CA THR A 38 11.03 -1.14 26.80
C THR A 38 10.10 -1.96 27.69
N PRO A 39 9.45 -1.37 28.71
CA PRO A 39 8.35 -2.06 29.40
C PRO A 39 7.33 -2.60 28.41
N ILE A 40 6.83 -3.81 28.65
CA ILE A 40 5.93 -4.50 27.72
C ILE A 40 4.49 -4.34 28.22
N PRO A 41 3.68 -3.49 27.57
CA PRO A 41 2.28 -3.34 27.92
C PRO A 41 1.47 -4.56 27.50
N LEU A 42 0.71 -5.11 28.43
CA LEU A 42 -0.34 -6.09 28.19
C LEU A 42 -1.66 -5.52 28.71
N TRP A 43 -2.75 -5.77 27.99
CA TRP A 43 -4.07 -5.31 28.38
C TRP A 43 -5.14 -6.28 27.86
N GLY A 44 -6.34 -6.15 28.41
CA GLY A 44 -7.49 -6.91 27.96
C GLY A 44 -8.72 -6.63 28.81
N PHE A 45 -9.62 -7.60 28.79
CA PHE A 45 -10.90 -7.55 29.46
C PHE A 45 -11.07 -8.77 30.36
N ALA A 46 -11.75 -8.60 31.48
CA ALA A 46 -12.11 -9.63 32.43
C ALA A 46 -13.35 -9.18 33.20
N ASP A 47 -13.91 -10.01 34.08
CA ASP A 47 -15.05 -9.57 34.89
C ASP A 47 -14.66 -8.40 35.80
N PRO A 48 -15.59 -7.48 36.13
CA PRO A 48 -15.30 -6.37 37.02
C PRO A 48 -14.64 -6.82 38.32
N LYS A 49 -13.50 -6.22 38.65
CA LYS A 49 -12.68 -6.56 39.82
C LYS A 49 -12.07 -7.97 39.79
N GLU A 50 -12.12 -8.73 38.69
CA GLU A 50 -11.43 -10.02 38.59
C GLU A 50 -9.91 -9.84 38.75
N THR A 51 -9.25 -10.77 39.44
CA THR A 51 -7.78 -10.77 39.54
C THR A 51 -7.19 -11.46 38.31
N VAL A 52 -6.33 -10.75 37.59
CA VAL A 52 -5.63 -11.26 36.41
C VAL A 52 -4.18 -11.55 36.79
N VAL A 53 -3.75 -12.79 36.59
CA VAL A 53 -2.39 -13.27 36.83
C VAL A 53 -1.72 -13.49 35.49
N ILE A 54 -0.56 -12.88 35.30
CA ILE A 54 0.25 -12.99 34.08
C ILE A 54 1.55 -13.69 34.43
N GLU A 55 1.94 -14.70 33.66
CA GLU A 55 3.23 -15.36 33.76
C GLU A 55 3.98 -15.23 32.44
N PHE A 56 5.21 -14.71 32.51
CA PHE A 56 6.06 -14.52 31.35
C PHE A 56 7.53 -14.69 31.72
N ASN A 57 8.21 -15.62 31.06
CA ASN A 57 9.62 -15.97 31.28
C ASN A 57 9.99 -16.11 32.77
N GLY A 58 9.28 -16.98 33.50
CA GLY A 58 9.53 -17.28 34.91
C GLY A 58 9.17 -16.17 35.91
N LYS A 59 8.56 -15.07 35.45
CA LYS A 59 8.07 -13.99 36.31
C LYS A 59 6.55 -13.97 36.33
N GLN A 60 5.99 -13.74 37.51
CA GLN A 60 4.56 -13.58 37.72
C GLN A 60 4.22 -12.11 38.02
N TYR A 61 3.15 -11.63 37.41
CA TYR A 61 2.57 -10.31 37.61
C TYR A 61 1.10 -10.46 37.98
N LYS A 62 0.57 -9.54 38.78
CA LYS A 62 -0.83 -9.54 39.17
C LYS A 62 -1.41 -8.15 38.97
N THR A 63 -2.60 -8.10 38.39
CA THR A 63 -3.41 -6.89 38.26
C THR A 63 -4.87 -7.23 38.55
N ARG A 64 -5.73 -6.22 38.59
CA ARG A 64 -7.16 -6.41 38.79
C ARG A 64 -7.93 -5.60 37.75
N ALA A 65 -8.96 -6.21 37.16
CA ALA A 65 -9.83 -5.52 36.24
C ALA A 65 -10.58 -4.37 36.92
N SER A 66 -10.81 -3.30 36.16
CA SER A 66 -11.54 -2.12 36.58
C SER A 66 -13.02 -2.46 36.84
N GLN A 67 -13.81 -1.45 37.21
CA GLN A 67 -15.27 -1.61 37.32
C GLN A 67 -15.93 -1.83 35.94
N THR A 68 -15.28 -1.41 34.86
CA THR A 68 -15.72 -1.60 33.47
C THR A 68 -15.14 -2.86 32.83
N GLY A 69 -14.38 -3.67 33.58
CA GLY A 69 -13.79 -4.94 33.14
C GLY A 69 -12.44 -4.81 32.41
N GLU A 70 -11.92 -3.60 32.21
CA GLU A 70 -10.63 -3.38 31.56
C GLU A 70 -9.47 -3.63 32.53
N TRP A 71 -8.40 -4.26 32.07
CA TRP A 71 -7.16 -4.39 32.85
C TRP A 71 -5.94 -4.08 31.98
N ALA A 72 -4.88 -3.63 32.64
CA ALA A 72 -3.58 -3.46 32.03
C ALA A 72 -2.47 -3.77 33.04
N VAL A 73 -1.32 -4.19 32.52
CA VAL A 73 -0.08 -4.38 33.26
C VAL A 73 1.11 -4.08 32.35
N ASN A 74 2.16 -3.48 32.91
CA ASN A 74 3.44 -3.34 32.21
C ASN A 74 4.41 -4.38 32.75
N LEU A 75 4.81 -5.33 31.91
CA LEU A 75 5.89 -6.25 32.26
C LEU A 75 7.22 -5.49 32.25
N GLN A 76 8.19 -5.99 33.01
CA GLN A 76 9.53 -5.43 32.98
C GLN A 76 10.13 -5.53 31.57
N LYS A 77 10.92 -4.53 31.19
CA LYS A 77 11.64 -4.54 29.91
C LYS A 77 12.44 -5.84 29.76
N HIS A 78 12.42 -6.39 28.56
CA HIS A 78 13.00 -7.70 28.28
C HIS A 78 14.01 -7.61 27.14
N LYS A 79 15.11 -8.37 27.23
CA LYS A 79 16.07 -8.51 26.14
C LYS A 79 15.49 -9.36 25.02
N ALA A 80 16.07 -9.29 23.84
CA ALA A 80 15.64 -10.17 22.75
C ALA A 80 15.82 -11.65 23.13
N GLY A 81 14.88 -12.49 22.72
CA GLY A 81 14.90 -13.92 23.02
C GLY A 81 13.56 -14.60 22.75
N GLY A 82 13.49 -15.89 23.05
CA GLY A 82 12.33 -16.75 22.82
C GLY A 82 12.72 -18.08 22.14
N PRO A 83 11.74 -18.93 21.81
CA PRO A 83 10.31 -18.74 22.07
C PRO A 83 9.99 -18.86 23.57
N TYR A 84 9.11 -17.99 24.05
CA TYR A 84 8.54 -18.01 25.39
C TYR A 84 7.08 -18.43 25.33
N GLU A 85 6.56 -18.72 26.51
CA GLU A 85 5.13 -18.88 26.75
C GLU A 85 4.64 -17.69 27.58
N LEU A 86 3.51 -17.10 27.17
CA LEU A 86 2.81 -16.07 27.91
C LEU A 86 1.50 -16.65 28.43
N ARG A 87 1.33 -16.73 29.75
CA ARG A 87 0.09 -17.16 30.39
C ARG A 87 -0.65 -15.97 30.96
N VAL A 88 -1.95 -15.91 30.73
CA VAL A 88 -2.87 -14.92 31.33
C VAL A 88 -4.07 -15.68 31.88
N ASN A 89 -4.11 -15.88 33.20
CA ASN A 89 -5.01 -16.85 33.83
C ASN A 89 -4.94 -18.22 33.12
N GLN A 90 -6.06 -18.74 32.59
CA GLN A 90 -6.08 -20.02 31.87
C GLN A 90 -5.66 -19.90 30.38
N LYS A 91 -5.51 -18.69 29.83
CA LYS A 91 -5.06 -18.49 28.45
C LYS A 91 -3.56 -18.67 28.33
N ILE A 92 -3.15 -19.41 27.31
CA ILE A 92 -1.76 -19.66 26.99
C ILE A 92 -1.53 -19.15 25.56
N ILE A 93 -0.56 -18.27 25.39
CA ILE A 93 -0.05 -17.85 24.10
C ILE A 93 1.35 -18.44 23.94
N GLN A 94 1.53 -19.21 22.88
CA GLN A 94 2.75 -19.97 22.59
C GLN A 94 3.60 -19.28 21.52
N ASP A 95 4.87 -19.67 21.44
CA ASP A 95 5.81 -19.18 20.43
C ASP A 95 5.98 -17.64 20.46
N VAL A 96 6.07 -17.08 21.67
CA VAL A 96 6.20 -15.63 21.88
C VAL A 96 7.67 -15.23 21.85
N TYR A 97 8.06 -14.39 20.89
CA TYR A 97 9.39 -13.81 20.88
C TYR A 97 9.40 -12.41 21.48
N VAL A 98 10.56 -12.00 22.01
CA VAL A 98 10.87 -10.61 22.31
C VAL A 98 11.89 -10.13 21.28
N GLY A 99 11.58 -9.05 20.56
CA GLY A 99 12.32 -8.58 19.40
C GLY A 99 12.03 -7.13 19.03
N ASP A 100 12.24 -6.75 17.78
CA ASP A 100 11.88 -5.42 17.28
C ASP A 100 10.56 -5.47 16.48
N VAL A 101 9.60 -4.64 16.85
CA VAL A 101 8.25 -4.61 16.26
C VAL A 101 8.03 -3.32 15.49
N TYR A 102 7.52 -3.41 14.27
CA TYR A 102 7.27 -2.27 13.40
C TYR A 102 5.81 -2.22 12.96
N LEU A 103 5.24 -1.02 12.95
CA LEU A 103 3.93 -0.76 12.36
C LEU A 103 4.12 -0.26 10.92
N CYS A 104 3.57 -0.99 9.97
CA CYS A 104 3.56 -0.65 8.56
C CYS A 104 2.13 -0.23 8.16
N SER A 105 1.94 1.02 7.75
CA SER A 105 0.62 1.57 7.47
C SER A 105 0.59 2.45 6.22
N GLY A 106 -0.62 2.70 5.72
CA GLY A 106 -0.88 3.47 4.52
C GLY A 106 -1.84 2.76 3.58
N GLN A 107 -1.63 2.92 2.27
CA GLN A 107 -2.57 2.43 1.25
C GLN A 107 -2.02 1.27 0.41
N SER A 108 -2.47 1.16 -0.85
CA SER A 108 -2.25 -0.01 -1.71
C SER A 108 -0.78 -0.34 -1.93
N ASN A 109 0.10 0.66 -1.94
CA ASN A 109 1.53 0.45 -2.10
C ASN A 109 2.24 -0.13 -0.85
N MET A 110 1.67 0.08 0.34
CA MET A 110 2.03 -0.63 1.58
C MET A 110 1.41 -2.04 1.62
N GLU A 111 0.25 -2.22 1.01
CA GLU A 111 -0.52 -3.47 1.03
C GLU A 111 -0.04 -4.51 0.02
N LEU A 112 0.53 -4.06 -1.11
CA LEU A 112 0.84 -4.88 -2.26
C LEU A 112 1.63 -6.13 -1.86
N THR A 113 1.09 -7.30 -2.15
CA THR A 113 1.63 -8.57 -1.65
C THR A 113 2.85 -9.07 -2.43
N VAL A 114 3.62 -9.98 -1.83
CA VAL A 114 4.76 -10.65 -2.48
C VAL A 114 4.37 -11.33 -3.79
N LYS A 115 3.15 -11.88 -3.90
CA LYS A 115 2.59 -12.42 -5.16
C LYS A 115 2.78 -11.46 -6.34
N ARG A 116 2.67 -10.15 -6.12
CA ARG A 116 2.77 -9.12 -7.17
C ARG A 116 4.19 -8.86 -7.66
N VAL A 117 5.22 -9.31 -6.96
CA VAL A 117 6.63 -9.07 -7.32
C VAL A 117 7.38 -10.35 -7.69
N MET A 118 6.67 -11.48 -7.81
CA MET A 118 7.27 -12.78 -8.11
C MET A 118 8.01 -12.79 -9.43
N ASP A 119 7.54 -12.09 -10.46
CA ASP A 119 8.26 -12.03 -11.75
C ASP A 119 9.69 -11.47 -11.61
N LYS A 120 9.92 -10.60 -10.63
CA LYS A 120 11.22 -9.98 -10.40
C LYS A 120 12.08 -10.72 -9.37
N TYR A 121 11.45 -11.34 -8.36
CA TYR A 121 12.14 -11.84 -7.16
C TYR A 121 11.84 -13.30 -6.81
N ARG A 122 11.27 -14.10 -7.72
CA ARG A 122 10.84 -15.49 -7.46
C ARG A 122 11.91 -16.32 -6.76
N ASP A 123 13.11 -16.38 -7.31
CA ASP A 123 14.15 -17.29 -6.80
C ASP A 123 14.55 -16.92 -5.37
N GLU A 124 14.78 -15.63 -5.12
CA GLU A 124 15.12 -15.11 -3.79
C GLU A 124 14.00 -15.34 -2.75
N ILE A 125 12.74 -15.20 -3.16
CA ILE A 125 11.59 -15.40 -2.26
C ILE A 125 11.40 -16.89 -1.96
N MET A 126 11.42 -17.73 -2.99
CA MET A 126 11.17 -19.16 -2.83
C MET A 126 12.32 -19.88 -2.12
N SER A 127 13.54 -19.32 -2.14
CA SER A 127 14.69 -19.88 -1.43
C SER A 127 14.80 -19.44 0.03
N TYR A 128 13.89 -18.61 0.55
CA TYR A 128 14.03 -17.97 1.87
C TYR A 128 12.86 -18.27 2.81
N GLU A 129 13.18 -18.76 4.00
CA GLU A 129 12.26 -18.91 5.13
C GLU A 129 12.99 -18.46 6.39
N ASN A 130 12.24 -17.92 7.36
CA ASN A 130 12.84 -17.43 8.60
C ASN A 130 11.84 -17.44 9.76
N ASN A 131 12.09 -18.28 10.76
CA ASN A 131 11.24 -18.36 11.95
C ASN A 131 11.35 -17.12 12.85
N LEU A 132 12.35 -16.26 12.70
CA LEU A 132 12.45 -15.01 13.45
C LEU A 132 11.69 -13.85 12.80
N ILE A 133 11.07 -14.04 11.63
CA ILE A 133 10.23 -13.02 11.01
C ILE A 133 8.76 -13.41 11.21
N ARG A 134 8.02 -12.53 11.88
CA ARG A 134 6.59 -12.68 12.17
C ARG A 134 5.83 -11.53 11.54
N TYR A 135 4.70 -11.83 10.92
CA TYR A 135 3.86 -10.86 10.22
C TYR A 135 2.41 -11.02 10.67
N THR A 136 1.74 -9.92 10.95
CA THR A 136 0.29 -9.89 11.09
C THR A 136 -0.29 -8.78 10.24
N LYS A 137 -1.49 -9.01 9.70
CA LYS A 137 -2.28 -8.03 8.99
C LYS A 137 -3.52 -7.72 9.82
N THR A 138 -3.75 -6.44 10.09
CA THR A 138 -5.00 -5.98 10.70
C THR A 138 -6.14 -6.13 9.70
N SER A 139 -7.22 -6.79 10.13
CA SER A 139 -8.42 -6.97 9.32
C SER A 139 -9.03 -5.63 8.90
N TYR A 140 -9.62 -5.59 7.71
CA TYR A 140 -10.32 -4.43 7.21
C TYR A 140 -11.55 -4.12 8.05
N ALA A 141 -11.57 -2.94 8.66
CA ALA A 141 -12.69 -2.45 9.45
C ALA A 141 -12.68 -0.91 9.46
N TYR A 142 -13.85 -0.32 9.68
CA TYR A 142 -13.99 1.11 9.91
C TYR A 142 -15.13 1.39 10.90
N ASN A 143 -15.00 2.46 11.68
CA ASN A 143 -16.05 2.97 12.55
C ASN A 143 -15.94 4.50 12.62
N PHE A 144 -16.99 5.21 12.20
CA PHE A 144 -16.96 6.68 12.11
C PHE A 144 -17.33 7.39 13.42
N ILE A 145 -17.85 6.65 14.38
CA ILE A 145 -18.39 7.16 15.65
C ILE A 145 -17.30 7.10 16.71
N GLU A 146 -16.85 5.90 17.03
CA GLU A 146 -16.00 5.66 18.20
C GLU A 146 -14.78 4.77 17.93
N PRO A 147 -13.66 5.04 18.61
CA PRO A 147 -12.49 4.18 18.55
C PRO A 147 -12.76 2.78 19.12
N GLN A 148 -12.36 1.75 18.38
CA GLN A 148 -12.49 0.35 18.78
C GLN A 148 -11.35 -0.04 19.72
N GLN A 149 -11.60 -0.99 20.62
CA GLN A 149 -10.59 -1.48 21.57
C GLN A 149 -9.91 -2.78 21.14
N ASP A 150 -10.39 -3.40 20.08
CA ASP A 150 -9.89 -4.68 19.58
C ASP A 150 -9.78 -4.65 18.06
N SER A 151 -8.82 -5.40 17.54
CA SER A 151 -8.62 -5.62 16.12
C SER A 151 -8.33 -7.10 15.86
N ASN A 152 -8.88 -7.61 14.77
CA ASN A 152 -8.64 -9.00 14.38
C ASN A 152 -7.30 -9.11 13.64
N ASN A 153 -6.35 -9.80 14.28
CA ASN A 153 -4.99 -9.99 13.85
C ASN A 153 -4.60 -11.46 14.05
N GLU A 154 -3.87 -12.02 13.08
CA GLU A 154 -3.27 -13.36 13.18
C GLU A 154 -1.77 -13.23 12.87
N TRP A 155 -0.90 -13.73 13.75
CA TRP A 155 0.53 -13.75 13.51
C TRP A 155 0.95 -14.98 12.69
N LYS A 156 1.70 -14.73 11.62
CA LYS A 156 2.20 -15.74 10.68
C LYS A 156 3.71 -15.72 10.63
N ILE A 157 4.27 -16.91 10.40
CA ILE A 157 5.71 -17.14 10.28
C ILE A 157 6.12 -16.93 8.82
N CYS A 158 7.28 -16.30 8.58
CA CYS A 158 7.88 -16.22 7.25
C CYS A 158 8.30 -17.62 6.74
N THR A 159 7.41 -18.24 5.99
CA THR A 159 7.55 -19.55 5.32
C THR A 159 7.21 -19.35 3.85
N ARG A 160 7.59 -20.28 2.97
CA ARG A 160 7.28 -20.20 1.53
C ARG A 160 5.79 -19.98 1.26
N GLU A 161 4.94 -20.66 2.03
CA GLU A 161 3.48 -20.56 1.90
C GLU A 161 2.97 -19.18 2.35
N ASN A 162 3.27 -18.79 3.59
CA ASN A 162 2.73 -17.55 4.17
C ASN A 162 3.27 -16.28 3.50
N THR A 163 4.54 -16.29 3.07
CA THR A 163 5.23 -15.10 2.54
C THR A 163 4.54 -14.53 1.31
N LEU A 164 3.86 -15.36 0.51
CA LEU A 164 3.14 -14.90 -0.69
C LEU A 164 2.05 -13.87 -0.36
N ASP A 165 1.45 -13.93 0.83
CA ASP A 165 0.41 -13.01 1.30
C ASP A 165 0.95 -11.87 2.18
N PHE A 166 2.26 -11.84 2.45
CA PHE A 166 2.86 -10.69 3.12
C PHE A 166 2.93 -9.51 2.15
N ALA A 167 2.81 -8.30 2.69
CA ALA A 167 3.14 -7.11 1.92
C ALA A 167 4.62 -7.13 1.50
N ALA A 168 4.90 -6.91 0.21
CA ALA A 168 6.23 -7.06 -0.36
C ALA A 168 7.26 -6.10 0.27
N LEU A 169 6.87 -4.84 0.53
CA LEU A 169 7.73 -3.88 1.24
C LEU A 169 8.06 -4.38 2.66
N CYS A 170 7.04 -4.87 3.38
CA CYS A 170 7.21 -5.39 4.73
C CYS A 170 8.12 -6.63 4.76
N TYR A 171 7.98 -7.54 3.80
CA TYR A 171 8.78 -8.74 3.69
C TYR A 171 10.27 -8.41 3.51
N PHE A 172 10.62 -7.59 2.52
CA PHE A 172 12.01 -7.22 2.28
C PHE A 172 12.59 -6.42 3.44
N PHE A 173 11.80 -5.52 4.05
CA PHE A 173 12.23 -4.75 5.22
C PHE A 173 12.53 -5.67 6.41
N ALA A 174 11.63 -6.60 6.72
CA ALA A 174 11.81 -7.53 7.82
C ALA A 174 12.99 -8.48 7.59
N LYS A 175 13.17 -8.96 6.36
CA LYS A 175 14.31 -9.81 5.96
C LYS A 175 15.65 -9.12 6.22
N GLU A 176 15.78 -7.86 5.79
CA GLU A 176 17.00 -7.10 5.96
C GLU A 176 17.25 -6.68 7.42
N MET A 177 16.22 -6.17 8.11
CA MET A 177 16.31 -5.87 9.56
C MET A 177 16.68 -7.11 10.38
N GLN A 178 16.11 -8.28 10.07
CA GLN A 178 16.42 -9.51 10.77
C GLN A 178 17.86 -9.94 10.53
N ALA A 179 18.34 -9.86 9.28
CA ALA A 179 19.71 -10.19 8.93
C ALA A 179 20.73 -9.30 9.65
N GLU A 180 20.44 -7.99 9.79
CA GLU A 180 21.33 -7.06 10.49
C GLU A 180 21.29 -7.20 12.02
N LYS A 181 20.09 -7.32 12.60
CA LYS A 181 19.93 -7.21 14.06
C LYS A 181 19.98 -8.55 14.77
N GLY A 182 19.80 -9.67 14.05
CA GLY A 182 19.87 -11.02 14.59
C GLY A 182 18.80 -11.36 15.63
N VAL A 183 17.71 -10.57 15.69
CA VAL A 183 16.59 -10.75 16.63
C VAL A 183 15.29 -11.00 15.89
N ALA A 184 14.27 -11.44 16.62
CA ALA A 184 12.93 -11.55 16.06
C ALA A 184 12.43 -10.18 15.54
N ILE A 185 11.87 -10.16 14.34
CA ILE A 185 11.24 -8.99 13.73
C ILE A 185 9.74 -9.25 13.62
N GLY A 186 8.95 -8.42 14.29
CA GLY A 186 7.49 -8.41 14.19
C GLY A 186 7.01 -7.29 13.28
N ILE A 187 6.23 -7.63 12.25
CA ILE A 187 5.54 -6.64 11.42
C ILE A 187 4.05 -6.66 11.71
N ILE A 188 3.53 -5.50 12.10
CA ILE A 188 2.09 -5.23 12.14
C ILE A 188 1.75 -4.42 10.90
N ASN A 189 1.05 -5.02 9.93
CA ASN A 189 0.58 -4.33 8.75
C ASN A 189 -0.86 -3.88 8.95
N SER A 190 -1.07 -2.56 9.01
CA SER A 190 -2.39 -1.94 9.04
C SER A 190 -2.51 -0.97 7.85
N SER A 191 -2.78 -1.52 6.67
CA SER A 191 -2.96 -0.76 5.43
C SER A 191 -4.28 -1.12 4.74
N TRP A 192 -4.76 -0.26 3.84
CA TRP A 192 -5.89 -0.57 2.96
C TRP A 192 -5.80 0.24 1.66
N GLY A 193 -5.82 -0.44 0.51
CA GLY A 193 -5.82 0.19 -0.81
C GLY A 193 -6.87 1.29 -1.05
N GLY A 194 -6.44 2.39 -1.68
CA GLY A 194 -7.32 3.46 -2.17
C GLY A 194 -7.72 4.50 -1.11
N THR A 195 -7.13 4.45 0.09
CA THR A 195 -7.47 5.31 1.22
C THR A 195 -6.71 6.63 1.23
N ASN A 196 -7.41 7.70 1.60
CA ASN A 196 -6.82 9.02 1.85
C ASN A 196 -6.32 9.18 3.29
N ILE A 197 -5.46 10.16 3.56
CA ILE A 197 -4.89 10.40 4.88
C ILE A 197 -5.93 10.71 5.97
N ALA A 198 -7.09 11.28 5.59
CA ALA A 198 -8.12 11.65 6.55
C ALA A 198 -8.80 10.43 7.20
N SER A 199 -8.89 9.31 6.48
CA SER A 199 -9.40 8.06 7.05
C SER A 199 -8.54 7.49 8.20
N TRP A 200 -7.25 7.84 8.23
CA TRP A 200 -6.24 7.38 9.20
C TRP A 200 -5.97 8.36 10.35
N SER A 201 -6.68 9.48 10.39
CA SER A 201 -6.50 10.54 11.38
C SER A 201 -7.57 10.48 12.47
N THR A 202 -7.26 10.88 13.71
CA THR A 202 -8.29 11.02 14.75
C THR A 202 -9.31 12.10 14.40
N ARG A 203 -10.53 11.99 14.96
CA ARG A 203 -11.55 13.04 14.90
C ARG A 203 -11.00 14.39 15.38
N GLN A 204 -10.31 14.40 16.53
CA GLN A 204 -9.71 15.61 17.11
C GLN A 204 -8.71 16.29 16.17
N SER A 205 -7.87 15.50 15.48
CA SER A 205 -6.92 16.03 14.49
C SER A 205 -7.64 16.67 13.29
N LEU A 206 -8.71 16.02 12.81
CA LEU A 206 -9.45 16.47 11.63
C LEU A 206 -10.37 17.68 11.88
N GLU A 207 -10.87 17.85 13.09
CA GLU A 207 -11.72 19.02 13.46
C GLU A 207 -10.98 20.37 13.34
N LYS A 208 -9.64 20.34 13.23
CA LYS A 208 -8.83 21.53 12.89
C LYS A 208 -9.11 22.06 11.48
N TYR A 209 -9.66 21.24 10.58
CA TYR A 209 -9.92 21.60 9.19
C TYR A 209 -11.41 21.84 8.96
N ALA A 210 -11.76 23.02 8.46
CA ALA A 210 -13.15 23.42 8.25
C ALA A 210 -13.96 22.39 7.43
N ARG A 211 -13.36 21.84 6.37
CA ARG A 211 -13.99 20.84 5.48
C ARG A 211 -14.38 19.52 6.16
N PHE A 212 -13.76 19.16 7.29
CA PHE A 212 -14.09 17.93 8.00
C PHE A 212 -15.05 18.14 9.16
N ARG A 213 -15.11 19.33 9.75
CA ARG A 213 -16.02 19.62 10.87
C ARG A 213 -17.47 19.30 10.54
N GLU A 214 -17.95 19.78 9.40
CA GLU A 214 -19.30 19.51 8.93
C GLU A 214 -19.53 18.01 8.69
N LYS A 215 -18.60 17.35 7.99
CA LYS A 215 -18.72 15.93 7.66
C LYS A 215 -18.73 15.04 8.92
N LEU A 216 -17.88 15.34 9.90
CA LEU A 216 -17.77 14.61 11.17
C LEU A 216 -18.98 14.86 12.09
N GLN A 217 -19.70 15.95 11.92
CA GLN A 217 -20.93 16.26 12.66
C GLN A 217 -22.19 15.77 11.96
N SER A 218 -22.08 15.18 10.77
CA SER A 218 -23.24 14.75 10.00
C SER A 218 -24.02 13.67 10.76
N PRO A 219 -25.34 13.85 10.96
CA PRO A 219 -26.21 12.87 11.62
C PRO A 219 -26.15 11.47 10.98
N GLN A 220 -25.80 11.40 9.70
CA GLN A 220 -25.67 10.15 8.96
C GLN A 220 -24.68 9.19 9.59
N TYR A 221 -23.58 9.67 10.19
CA TYR A 221 -22.58 8.80 10.83
C TYR A 221 -23.09 8.14 12.10
N PHE A 222 -24.13 8.70 12.71
CA PHE A 222 -24.73 8.19 13.93
C PHE A 222 -25.96 7.31 13.65
N HIS A 223 -26.36 7.17 12.38
CA HIS A 223 -27.44 6.28 12.01
C HIS A 223 -26.93 4.82 12.00
N PRO A 224 -27.56 3.90 12.76
CA PRO A 224 -27.02 2.57 13.03
C PRO A 224 -26.75 1.75 11.76
N ASP A 225 -27.58 1.93 10.73
CA ASP A 225 -27.45 1.19 9.46
C ASP A 225 -26.77 1.99 8.33
N TYR A 226 -26.13 3.15 8.58
CA TYR A 226 -25.72 4.05 7.49
C TYR A 226 -24.78 3.42 6.46
N PRO A 227 -23.68 2.75 6.85
CA PRO A 227 -22.81 2.15 5.83
C PRO A 227 -23.54 1.04 5.06
N ASP A 228 -24.33 0.22 5.73
CA ASP A 228 -24.95 -0.96 5.13
C ASP A 228 -26.15 -0.62 4.25
N SER A 229 -27.01 0.31 4.69
CA SER A 229 -28.14 0.81 3.89
C SER A 229 -27.68 1.45 2.57
N VAL A 230 -26.66 2.31 2.62
CA VAL A 230 -26.09 2.96 1.43
C VAL A 230 -25.44 1.93 0.52
N LYS A 231 -24.63 1.01 1.06
CA LYS A 231 -24.03 -0.07 0.26
C LYS A 231 -25.08 -0.95 -0.42
N ASN A 232 -26.16 -1.29 0.28
CA ASN A 232 -27.23 -2.10 -0.28
C ASN A 232 -27.95 -1.38 -1.42
N ALA A 233 -28.26 -0.09 -1.25
CA ALA A 233 -28.86 0.73 -2.31
C ALA A 233 -27.93 0.88 -3.53
N GLN A 234 -26.64 1.14 -3.30
CA GLN A 234 -25.63 1.27 -4.37
C GLN A 234 -25.38 -0.07 -5.08
N LYS A 235 -25.36 -1.18 -4.33
CA LYS A 235 -25.22 -2.53 -4.88
C LYS A 235 -26.32 -2.84 -5.87
N GLU A 236 -27.56 -2.43 -5.61
CA GLU A 236 -28.66 -2.65 -6.55
C GLU A 236 -28.49 -1.85 -7.84
N GLN A 237 -28.03 -0.59 -7.77
CA GLN A 237 -27.72 0.21 -8.97
C GLN A 237 -26.59 -0.41 -9.80
N VAL A 238 -25.53 -0.89 -9.14
CA VAL A 238 -24.41 -1.60 -9.78
C VAL A 238 -24.89 -2.92 -10.39
N ASN A 239 -25.73 -3.69 -9.70
CA ASN A 239 -26.30 -4.92 -10.22
C ASN A 239 -27.19 -4.67 -11.43
N GLN A 240 -27.99 -3.60 -11.44
CA GLN A 240 -28.78 -3.20 -12.60
C GLN A 240 -27.89 -2.90 -13.80
N TRP A 241 -26.78 -2.18 -13.59
CA TRP A 241 -25.80 -1.93 -14.64
C TRP A 241 -25.22 -3.22 -15.21
N HIS A 242 -24.82 -4.18 -14.36
CA HIS A 242 -24.31 -5.49 -14.79
C HIS A 242 -25.37 -6.34 -15.51
N ARG A 243 -26.62 -6.30 -15.06
CA ARG A 243 -27.73 -7.00 -15.74
C ARG A 243 -27.97 -6.41 -17.12
N GLN A 244 -27.99 -5.08 -17.26
CA GLN A 244 -28.09 -4.43 -18.58
C GLN A 244 -26.90 -4.76 -19.47
N GLN A 245 -25.67 -4.68 -18.94
CA GLN A 245 -24.47 -5.07 -19.68
C GLN A 245 -24.60 -6.51 -20.20
N SER A 246 -24.91 -7.47 -19.32
CA SER A 246 -25.05 -8.88 -19.71
C SER A 246 -26.19 -9.11 -20.72
N ALA A 247 -27.30 -8.40 -20.58
CA ALA A 247 -28.44 -8.49 -21.49
C ALA A 247 -28.18 -7.82 -22.85
N ASN A 248 -27.29 -6.85 -22.93
CA ASN A 248 -26.97 -6.13 -24.16
C ASN A 248 -25.74 -6.70 -24.87
N ASP A 249 -24.88 -7.44 -24.18
CA ASP A 249 -23.66 -8.04 -24.71
C ASP A 249 -23.97 -9.08 -25.80
N LEU A 250 -23.82 -8.68 -27.07
CA LEU A 250 -24.00 -9.55 -28.24
C LEU A 250 -23.07 -10.75 -28.21
N GLY A 251 -21.84 -10.60 -27.70
CA GLY A 251 -20.88 -11.70 -27.63
C GLY A 251 -21.30 -12.81 -26.68
N ASN A 252 -22.06 -12.50 -25.63
CA ASN A 252 -22.69 -13.52 -24.80
C ASN A 252 -23.86 -14.21 -25.53
N LYS A 253 -24.70 -13.45 -26.25
CA LYS A 253 -25.88 -13.99 -26.97
C LYS A 253 -25.49 -14.91 -28.12
N GLU A 254 -24.51 -14.49 -28.89
CA GLU A 254 -24.01 -15.16 -30.10
C GLU A 254 -22.82 -16.08 -29.80
N LYS A 255 -22.40 -16.17 -28.53
CA LYS A 255 -21.33 -17.05 -28.03
C LYS A 255 -19.97 -16.83 -28.72
N TRP A 256 -19.56 -15.57 -28.87
CA TRP A 256 -18.30 -15.15 -29.49
C TRP A 256 -17.03 -15.64 -28.79
N THR A 257 -17.14 -16.28 -27.62
CA THR A 257 -15.99 -16.90 -26.94
C THR A 257 -15.81 -18.37 -27.30
N SER A 258 -16.72 -18.99 -28.04
CA SER A 258 -16.68 -20.42 -28.38
C SER A 258 -15.51 -20.74 -29.32
N ASP A 259 -14.97 -21.95 -29.18
CA ASP A 259 -13.97 -22.49 -30.11
C ASP A 259 -14.54 -22.55 -31.53
N GLY A 260 -13.73 -22.14 -32.51
CA GLY A 260 -14.10 -22.18 -33.93
C GLY A 260 -15.15 -21.16 -34.38
N PHE A 261 -15.54 -20.19 -33.56
CA PHE A 261 -16.46 -19.13 -33.99
C PHE A 261 -15.90 -18.34 -35.20
N ASP A 262 -16.76 -18.05 -36.18
CA ASP A 262 -16.35 -17.29 -37.37
C ASP A 262 -16.36 -15.79 -37.06
N ALA A 263 -15.17 -15.22 -36.93
CA ALA A 263 -14.94 -13.79 -36.71
C ALA A 263 -14.35 -13.10 -37.96
N SER A 264 -14.52 -13.68 -39.16
CA SER A 264 -13.97 -13.12 -40.40
C SER A 264 -14.47 -11.71 -40.73
N ASP A 265 -15.66 -11.33 -40.25
CA ASP A 265 -16.27 -10.00 -40.37
C ASP A 265 -15.78 -8.97 -39.34
N TRP A 266 -14.96 -9.37 -38.36
CA TRP A 266 -14.49 -8.46 -37.30
C TRP A 266 -13.40 -7.53 -37.83
N GLU A 267 -13.39 -6.30 -37.32
CA GLU A 267 -12.36 -5.33 -37.63
C GLU A 267 -11.01 -5.78 -37.05
N LYS A 268 -9.91 -5.53 -37.76
CA LYS A 268 -8.55 -5.73 -37.21
C LYS A 268 -8.04 -4.41 -36.65
N VAL A 269 -7.66 -4.42 -35.37
CA VAL A 269 -7.13 -3.25 -34.67
C VAL A 269 -5.77 -3.54 -34.09
N ASP A 270 -4.90 -2.52 -34.05
CA ASP A 270 -3.76 -2.50 -33.16
C ASP A 270 -4.27 -2.19 -31.74
N VAL A 271 -4.20 -3.16 -30.82
CA VAL A 271 -4.71 -3.00 -29.44
C VAL A 271 -3.97 -1.91 -28.65
N PHE A 272 -2.75 -1.56 -29.07
CA PHE A 272 -1.95 -0.48 -28.47
C PHE A 272 -2.20 0.88 -29.14
N ASN A 273 -2.99 0.92 -30.20
CA ASN A 273 -3.60 2.14 -30.69
C ASN A 273 -4.94 2.34 -29.97
N SER A 274 -5.21 3.53 -29.46
CA SER A 274 -6.33 3.74 -28.54
C SER A 274 -7.68 4.08 -29.18
N ASN A 275 -7.74 4.18 -30.51
CA ASN A 275 -8.93 4.70 -31.19
C ASN A 275 -10.16 3.79 -31.03
N TRP A 276 -9.96 2.48 -30.85
CA TRP A 276 -11.05 1.51 -30.63
C TRP A 276 -11.76 1.71 -29.27
N GLY A 277 -11.10 2.36 -28.30
CA GLY A 277 -11.64 2.62 -26.96
C GLY A 277 -12.35 3.98 -26.82
N GLY A 278 -12.44 4.75 -27.90
CA GLY A 278 -12.91 6.14 -27.86
C GLY A 278 -11.83 7.13 -27.40
N SER A 279 -12.27 8.31 -26.95
CA SER A 279 -11.36 9.36 -26.48
C SER A 279 -11.34 9.44 -24.95
N TRP A 280 -10.40 10.20 -24.37
CA TRP A 280 -10.38 10.45 -22.92
C TRP A 280 -11.62 11.19 -22.41
N ASN A 281 -12.22 12.03 -23.26
CA ASN A 281 -13.42 12.81 -22.93
C ASN A 281 -14.71 12.03 -23.23
N THR A 282 -14.65 11.11 -24.19
CA THR A 282 -15.79 10.30 -24.63
C THR A 282 -15.37 8.84 -24.73
N PRO A 283 -15.12 8.17 -23.59
CA PRO A 283 -14.71 6.78 -23.59
C PRO A 283 -15.85 5.86 -24.01
N LEU A 284 -15.54 4.84 -24.79
CA LEU A 284 -16.48 3.77 -25.14
C LEU A 284 -16.48 2.74 -24.01
N ASN A 285 -17.32 2.96 -22.98
CA ASN A 285 -17.55 1.96 -21.94
C ASN A 285 -18.44 0.84 -22.49
N GLY A 286 -18.35 -0.36 -21.90
CA GLY A 286 -19.10 -1.53 -22.31
C GLY A 286 -18.24 -2.78 -22.38
N VAL A 287 -18.52 -3.66 -23.35
CA VAL A 287 -17.81 -4.93 -23.55
C VAL A 287 -17.13 -4.95 -24.90
N HIS A 288 -15.82 -5.21 -24.89
CA HIS A 288 -14.98 -5.32 -26.08
C HIS A 288 -14.44 -6.76 -26.14
N TYR A 289 -14.58 -7.39 -27.29
CA TYR A 289 -13.98 -8.70 -27.56
C TYR A 289 -12.77 -8.52 -28.45
N PHE A 290 -11.68 -9.17 -28.08
CA PHE A 290 -10.48 -9.28 -28.88
C PHE A 290 -10.21 -10.75 -29.15
N ARG A 291 -9.96 -11.10 -30.41
CA ARG A 291 -9.63 -12.46 -30.83
C ARG A 291 -8.31 -12.48 -31.59
N GLN A 292 -7.44 -13.41 -31.23
CA GLN A 292 -6.21 -13.70 -31.93
C GLN A 292 -5.99 -15.21 -31.97
N ARG A 293 -5.49 -15.71 -33.10
CA ARG A 293 -5.06 -17.09 -33.26
C ARG A 293 -3.55 -17.20 -33.15
N ILE A 294 -3.10 -18.31 -32.58
CA ILE A 294 -1.70 -18.68 -32.44
C ILE A 294 -1.51 -20.12 -32.90
N ASN A 295 -0.31 -20.47 -33.37
CA ASN A 295 0.01 -21.83 -33.74
C ASN A 295 0.93 -22.46 -32.69
N ILE A 296 0.56 -23.62 -32.17
CA ILE A 296 1.33 -24.37 -31.18
C ILE A 296 2.04 -25.54 -31.89
N PRO A 297 3.37 -25.62 -31.84
CA PRO A 297 4.12 -26.78 -32.30
C PRO A 297 3.65 -28.07 -31.62
N GLU A 298 3.67 -29.19 -32.36
CA GLU A 298 3.26 -30.51 -31.82
C GLU A 298 4.04 -30.88 -30.56
N SER A 299 5.33 -30.54 -30.49
CA SER A 299 6.18 -30.78 -29.33
C SER A 299 5.77 -30.04 -28.04
N LEU A 300 4.90 -29.02 -28.16
CA LEU A 300 4.45 -28.19 -27.05
C LEU A 300 2.99 -28.46 -26.66
N ALA A 301 2.22 -29.17 -27.49
CA ALA A 301 0.85 -29.53 -27.15
C ALA A 301 0.80 -30.38 -25.87
N GLY A 302 -0.23 -30.19 -25.03
CA GLY A 302 -0.37 -30.92 -23.76
C GLY A 302 0.55 -30.47 -22.61
N GLN A 303 1.48 -29.54 -22.85
CA GLN A 303 2.43 -29.07 -21.82
C GLN A 303 1.80 -28.02 -20.90
N GLN A 304 2.34 -27.89 -19.69
CA GLN A 304 1.94 -26.83 -18.77
C GLN A 304 2.28 -25.46 -19.36
N ALA A 305 1.30 -24.56 -19.35
CA ALA A 305 1.47 -23.23 -19.92
C ALA A 305 0.88 -22.12 -19.02
N VAL A 306 1.43 -20.92 -19.20
CA VAL A 306 0.96 -19.69 -18.57
C VAL A 306 0.66 -18.67 -19.66
N LEU A 307 -0.57 -18.18 -19.69
CA LEU A 307 -0.96 -17.08 -20.55
C LEU A 307 -0.75 -15.76 -19.83
N ARG A 308 0.03 -14.86 -20.45
CA ARG A 308 0.20 -13.48 -20.03
C ARG A 308 -0.51 -12.56 -21.00
N VAL A 309 -1.45 -11.75 -20.51
CA VAL A 309 -2.16 -10.71 -21.30
C VAL A 309 -1.96 -9.32 -20.71
N GLY A 310 -0.74 -9.07 -20.26
CA GLY A 310 -0.28 -7.78 -19.73
C GLY A 310 -1.17 -7.25 -18.61
N THR A 311 -1.52 -5.97 -18.73
CA THR A 311 -2.45 -5.29 -17.83
C THR A 311 -3.50 -4.62 -18.71
N LEU A 312 -4.77 -4.76 -18.34
CA LEU A 312 -5.90 -4.20 -19.10
C LEU A 312 -6.59 -3.13 -18.25
N LYS A 313 -6.98 -2.01 -18.85
CA LYS A 313 -7.74 -0.97 -18.14
C LYS A 313 -9.17 -1.47 -17.89
N ASP A 314 -9.42 -1.72 -16.61
CA ASP A 314 -10.63 -2.27 -15.99
C ASP A 314 -10.57 -3.80 -15.84
N SER A 315 -11.55 -4.58 -16.30
CA SER A 315 -11.67 -6.00 -15.96
C SER A 315 -11.75 -6.89 -17.18
N ASP A 316 -11.32 -8.14 -17.05
CA ASP A 316 -11.37 -9.10 -18.16
C ASP A 316 -11.76 -10.51 -17.73
N ALA A 317 -12.24 -11.26 -18.73
CA ALA A 317 -12.23 -12.71 -18.74
C ALA A 317 -11.54 -13.16 -20.03
N THR A 318 -10.56 -14.04 -19.90
CA THR A 318 -9.73 -14.51 -21.01
C THR A 318 -9.95 -16.00 -21.25
N TYR A 319 -10.09 -16.37 -22.52
CA TYR A 319 -10.45 -17.71 -22.97
C TYR A 319 -9.39 -18.25 -23.92
N ILE A 320 -9.16 -19.57 -23.85
CA ILE A 320 -8.42 -20.34 -24.85
C ILE A 320 -9.35 -21.43 -25.35
N ASN A 321 -9.52 -21.55 -26.67
CA ASN A 321 -10.34 -22.60 -27.31
C ASN A 321 -11.71 -22.80 -26.62
N GLY A 322 -12.43 -21.71 -26.33
CA GLY A 322 -13.74 -21.78 -25.66
C GLY A 322 -13.72 -21.80 -24.12
N ILE A 323 -12.58 -22.11 -23.49
CA ILE A 323 -12.48 -22.31 -22.05
C ILE A 323 -11.88 -21.07 -21.36
N CYS A 324 -12.57 -20.57 -20.34
CA CYS A 324 -12.12 -19.44 -19.53
C CYS A 324 -10.90 -19.85 -18.69
N VAL A 325 -9.73 -19.30 -18.98
CA VAL A 325 -8.48 -19.61 -18.26
C VAL A 325 -8.20 -18.62 -17.12
N GLY A 326 -8.88 -17.47 -17.10
CA GLY A 326 -8.68 -16.51 -16.04
C GLY A 326 -9.58 -15.30 -16.09
N ARG A 327 -9.65 -14.61 -14.94
CA ARG A 327 -10.41 -13.37 -14.75
C ARG A 327 -9.61 -12.40 -13.90
N THR A 328 -9.75 -11.11 -14.16
CA THR A 328 -9.21 -10.06 -13.31
C THR A 328 -10.22 -8.92 -13.22
N SER A 329 -10.52 -8.47 -12.01
CA SER A 329 -11.68 -7.60 -11.73
C SER A 329 -11.39 -6.10 -11.79
N TYR A 330 -10.14 -5.68 -11.97
CA TYR A 330 -9.78 -4.26 -12.03
C TYR A 330 -8.44 -4.02 -12.72
N GLN A 331 -8.10 -2.74 -12.91
CA GLN A 331 -7.09 -2.34 -13.88
C GLN A 331 -5.63 -2.61 -13.50
N TYR A 332 -5.28 -2.81 -12.23
CA TYR A 332 -3.87 -2.80 -11.81
C TYR A 332 -3.13 -4.14 -11.78
N PRO A 333 -3.76 -5.31 -11.52
CA PRO A 333 -3.04 -6.57 -11.52
C PRO A 333 -2.51 -6.97 -12.90
N PRO A 334 -1.33 -7.60 -12.99
CA PRO A 334 -0.96 -8.30 -14.21
C PRO A 334 -1.91 -9.48 -14.43
N ARG A 335 -2.22 -9.79 -15.68
CA ARG A 335 -3.02 -10.94 -16.07
C ARG A 335 -2.08 -12.09 -16.37
N ILE A 336 -1.96 -12.99 -15.41
CA ILE A 336 -1.12 -14.18 -15.45
C ILE A 336 -2.02 -15.37 -15.15
N TYR A 337 -2.38 -16.12 -16.19
CA TYR A 337 -3.39 -17.17 -16.12
C TYR A 337 -2.76 -18.53 -16.39
N GLN A 338 -2.95 -19.46 -15.45
CA GLN A 338 -2.54 -20.85 -15.65
C GLN A 338 -3.45 -21.50 -16.69
N VAL A 339 -2.84 -22.13 -17.69
CA VAL A 339 -3.56 -22.82 -18.76
C VAL A 339 -3.65 -24.31 -18.41
N PRO A 340 -4.85 -24.92 -18.43
CA PRO A 340 -4.98 -26.37 -18.26
C PRO A 340 -4.16 -27.12 -19.32
N THR A 341 -3.45 -28.19 -18.92
CA THR A 341 -2.52 -28.93 -19.80
C THR A 341 -3.18 -29.44 -21.07
N ASP A 342 -4.42 -29.91 -20.97
CA ASP A 342 -5.13 -30.56 -22.08
C ASP A 342 -5.86 -29.56 -22.99
N LEU A 343 -5.73 -28.25 -22.71
CA LEU A 343 -6.46 -27.22 -23.44
C LEU A 343 -5.77 -26.81 -24.75
N LEU A 344 -4.44 -26.90 -24.82
CA LEU A 344 -3.65 -26.51 -25.98
C LEU A 344 -3.44 -27.68 -26.92
N ARG A 345 -3.87 -27.53 -28.16
CA ARG A 345 -3.72 -28.54 -29.23
C ARG A 345 -2.55 -28.22 -30.15
N ALA A 346 -1.98 -29.22 -30.80
CA ALA A 346 -1.04 -28.97 -31.89
C ALA A 346 -1.75 -28.20 -33.02
N GLY A 347 -1.06 -27.25 -33.65
CA GLY A 347 -1.61 -26.39 -34.68
C GLY A 347 -2.35 -25.17 -34.13
N GLU A 348 -3.44 -24.77 -34.78
CA GLU A 348 -4.16 -23.53 -34.48
C GLU A 348 -4.90 -23.59 -33.13
N ASN A 349 -4.65 -22.58 -32.30
CA ASN A 349 -5.34 -22.32 -31.05
C ASN A 349 -5.83 -20.88 -31.05
N GLU A 350 -6.90 -20.62 -30.31
CA GLU A 350 -7.54 -19.33 -30.28
C GLU A 350 -7.55 -18.74 -28.88
N ILE A 351 -7.22 -17.45 -28.80
CA ILE A 351 -7.30 -16.66 -27.59
C ILE A 351 -8.38 -15.59 -27.78
N VAL A 352 -9.31 -15.53 -26.83
CA VAL A 352 -10.35 -14.49 -26.79
C VAL A 352 -10.27 -13.74 -25.48
N ILE A 353 -10.15 -12.41 -25.54
CA ILE A 353 -10.20 -11.53 -24.37
C ILE A 353 -11.52 -10.79 -24.39
N ARG A 354 -12.34 -11.00 -23.36
CA ARG A 354 -13.54 -10.20 -23.09
C ARG A 354 -13.20 -9.11 -22.08
N LEU A 355 -12.89 -7.91 -22.57
CA LEU A 355 -12.58 -6.73 -21.78
C LEU A 355 -13.86 -5.97 -21.44
N VAL A 356 -14.10 -5.70 -20.16
CA VAL A 356 -15.22 -4.90 -19.67
C VAL A 356 -14.68 -3.58 -19.14
N SER A 357 -15.06 -2.48 -19.78
CA SER A 357 -14.85 -1.13 -19.24
C SER A 357 -16.14 -0.59 -18.65
N SER A 358 -16.10 -0.39 -17.33
CA SER A 358 -17.17 0.16 -16.51
C SER A 358 -17.02 1.67 -16.32
N ALA A 359 -15.78 2.16 -16.31
CA ALA A 359 -15.46 3.54 -15.98
C ALA A 359 -14.12 4.00 -16.58
N GLY A 360 -14.19 4.62 -17.76
CA GLY A 360 -13.05 5.27 -18.41
C GLY A 360 -12.71 4.61 -19.73
N ARG A 361 -11.57 5.01 -20.31
CA ARG A 361 -11.16 4.48 -21.61
C ARG A 361 -10.63 3.04 -21.44
N PRO A 362 -11.21 2.02 -22.12
CA PRO A 362 -10.62 0.69 -22.16
C PRO A 362 -9.31 0.72 -22.93
N GLU A 363 -8.30 0.00 -22.46
CA GLU A 363 -6.96 -0.01 -23.06
C GLU A 363 -6.19 -1.29 -22.73
N PHE A 364 -5.29 -1.66 -23.64
CA PHE A 364 -4.17 -2.56 -23.36
C PHE A 364 -2.97 -1.72 -22.92
N VAL A 365 -2.39 -2.06 -21.77
CA VAL A 365 -1.26 -1.30 -21.22
C VAL A 365 0.03 -1.72 -21.93
N LYS A 366 0.69 -0.77 -22.60
CA LYS A 366 1.98 -1.00 -23.29
C LYS A 366 3.10 -1.35 -22.29
N GLY A 367 4.10 -2.10 -22.75
CA GLY A 367 5.29 -2.44 -21.95
C GLY A 367 5.06 -3.53 -20.90
N LYS A 368 3.96 -4.27 -21.00
CA LYS A 368 3.68 -5.48 -20.22
C LYS A 368 3.76 -6.72 -21.14
N PRO A 369 4.02 -7.93 -20.61
CA PRO A 369 4.15 -9.13 -21.44
C PRO A 369 2.79 -9.60 -21.98
N TYR A 370 2.72 -9.84 -23.30
CA TYR A 370 1.58 -10.43 -23.99
C TYR A 370 2.08 -11.67 -24.74
N GLN A 371 1.99 -12.83 -24.10
CA GLN A 371 2.63 -14.06 -24.57
C GLN A 371 2.04 -15.30 -23.92
N LEU A 372 2.22 -16.45 -24.56
CA LEU A 372 2.05 -17.77 -23.96
C LEU A 372 3.43 -18.34 -23.60
N GLU A 373 3.62 -18.70 -22.34
CA GLU A 373 4.82 -19.37 -21.84
C GLU A 373 4.51 -20.86 -21.69
N ILE A 374 5.26 -21.74 -22.36
CA ILE A 374 4.99 -23.18 -22.39
C ILE A 374 6.29 -23.96 -22.47
N ALA A 375 6.51 -24.89 -21.54
CA ALA A 375 7.75 -25.70 -21.45
C ALA A 375 9.06 -24.89 -21.59
N GLY A 376 9.11 -23.69 -20.98
CA GLY A 376 10.27 -22.79 -21.05
C GLY A 376 10.42 -22.00 -22.35
N GLN A 377 9.51 -22.18 -23.31
CA GLN A 377 9.44 -21.41 -24.55
C GLN A 377 8.39 -20.31 -24.45
N THR A 378 8.57 -19.25 -25.24
CA THR A 378 7.67 -18.10 -25.29
C THR A 378 7.11 -17.93 -26.69
N ILE A 379 5.79 -17.92 -26.81
CA ILE A 379 5.05 -17.62 -28.04
C ILE A 379 4.42 -16.23 -27.87
N PRO A 380 4.92 -15.18 -28.55
CA PRO A 380 4.41 -13.83 -28.40
C PRO A 380 3.01 -13.68 -29.00
N LEU A 381 2.15 -12.89 -28.33
CA LEU A 381 0.91 -12.38 -28.92
C LEU A 381 1.22 -11.10 -29.68
N THR A 382 0.52 -10.88 -30.79
CA THR A 382 0.79 -9.73 -31.66
C THR A 382 -0.02 -8.52 -31.22
N ALA A 383 0.32 -7.34 -31.72
CA ALA A 383 -0.49 -6.14 -31.48
C ALA A 383 -1.82 -6.15 -32.27
N MET A 384 -1.90 -6.92 -33.36
CA MET A 384 -3.07 -6.95 -34.24
C MET A 384 -4.08 -8.00 -33.79
N TRP A 385 -5.25 -7.55 -33.36
CA TRP A 385 -6.36 -8.41 -32.92
C TRP A 385 -7.60 -8.14 -33.75
N GLN A 386 -8.41 -9.18 -33.95
CA GLN A 386 -9.79 -8.98 -34.37
C GLN A 386 -10.57 -8.39 -33.20
N HIS A 387 -11.33 -7.32 -33.43
CA HIS A 387 -12.07 -6.58 -32.42
C HIS A 387 -13.52 -6.39 -32.82
N LYS A 388 -14.42 -6.58 -31.85
CA LYS A 388 -15.84 -6.27 -31.97
C LYS A 388 -16.40 -5.81 -30.63
N ILE A 389 -17.31 -4.84 -30.67
CA ILE A 389 -17.99 -4.35 -29.47
C ILE A 389 -19.20 -5.25 -29.22
N GLY A 390 -19.25 -5.88 -28.04
CA GLY A 390 -20.40 -6.67 -27.61
C GLY A 390 -21.58 -5.78 -27.22
N CYS A 391 -21.30 -4.70 -26.48
CA CYS A 391 -22.28 -3.65 -26.22
C CYS A 391 -21.57 -2.37 -25.76
N THR A 392 -22.24 -1.22 -25.92
CA THR A 392 -21.85 0.04 -25.27
C THR A 392 -22.67 0.24 -23.99
N MET A 393 -22.05 0.85 -22.98
CA MET A 393 -22.67 1.12 -21.69
C MET A 393 -22.44 2.57 -21.28
N LYS A 394 -23.36 3.11 -20.47
CA LYS A 394 -23.04 4.31 -19.68
C LYS A 394 -21.98 3.95 -18.64
N ARG A 395 -21.28 4.96 -18.12
CA ARG A 395 -20.40 4.80 -16.96
C ARG A 395 -21.18 4.13 -15.82
N ILE A 396 -20.56 3.17 -15.13
CA ILE A 396 -21.14 2.52 -13.96
C ILE A 396 -21.45 3.54 -12.86
N PRO A 397 -22.55 3.39 -12.10
CA PRO A 397 -22.84 4.26 -10.97
C PRO A 397 -21.66 4.34 -9.99
N SER A 398 -21.35 5.54 -9.52
CA SER A 398 -20.32 5.74 -8.50
C SER A 398 -20.79 5.22 -7.15
N THR A 399 -19.90 4.53 -6.44
CA THR A 399 -20.16 4.04 -5.08
C THR A 399 -19.35 4.84 -4.06
N ILE A 400 -19.83 4.86 -2.81
CA ILE A 400 -19.10 5.47 -1.71
C ILE A 400 -18.09 4.45 -1.20
N GLY A 401 -16.81 4.81 -1.26
CA GLY A 401 -15.75 4.06 -0.61
C GLY A 401 -15.72 4.41 0.88
N PHE A 402 -16.47 3.68 1.70
CA PHE A 402 -16.55 3.94 3.16
C PHE A 402 -15.21 3.86 3.87
N GLN A 403 -14.24 3.11 3.35
CA GLN A 403 -12.86 3.11 3.84
C GLN A 403 -12.14 4.45 3.67
N ASN A 404 -12.65 5.33 2.78
CA ASN A 404 -12.09 6.67 2.55
C ASN A 404 -12.75 7.73 3.42
N GLU A 405 -13.72 7.34 4.25
CA GLU A 405 -14.41 8.27 5.12
C GLU A 405 -13.53 8.67 6.32
N PRO A 406 -13.52 9.96 6.71
CA PRO A 406 -12.70 10.47 7.80
C PRO A 406 -12.78 9.64 9.08
N THR A 407 -11.64 9.45 9.75
CA THR A 407 -11.51 8.78 11.06
C THR A 407 -11.80 7.28 11.09
N GLY A 408 -12.54 6.74 10.10
CA GLY A 408 -13.05 5.36 10.14
C GLY A 408 -11.97 4.31 10.37
N LEU A 409 -10.88 4.39 9.60
CA LEU A 409 -9.78 3.42 9.66
C LEU A 409 -8.91 3.65 10.89
N TYR A 410 -8.68 4.89 11.31
CA TYR A 410 -8.01 5.16 12.57
C TYR A 410 -8.71 4.43 13.73
N ASN A 411 -10.02 4.62 13.85
CA ASN A 411 -10.81 4.07 14.94
C ASN A 411 -10.77 2.54 14.99
N SER A 412 -10.78 1.85 13.85
CA SER A 412 -10.91 0.39 13.82
C SER A 412 -9.61 -0.36 13.57
N MET A 413 -8.63 0.23 12.89
CA MET A 413 -7.41 -0.46 12.48
C MET A 413 -6.15 0.03 13.21
N ILE A 414 -6.14 1.27 13.72
CA ILE A 414 -4.96 1.88 14.37
C ILE A 414 -5.15 1.99 15.87
N HIS A 415 -6.29 2.53 16.32
CA HIS A 415 -6.55 2.76 17.74
C HIS A 415 -6.44 1.48 18.60
N PRO A 416 -6.92 0.29 18.18
CA PRO A 416 -6.71 -0.95 18.95
C PRO A 416 -5.23 -1.30 19.18
N LEU A 417 -4.33 -0.85 18.31
CA LEU A 417 -2.90 -1.16 18.35
C LEU A 417 -2.07 -0.14 19.15
N ARG A 418 -2.66 1.00 19.53
CA ARG A 418 -1.92 2.16 20.10
C ARG A 418 -1.16 1.86 21.39
N ASN A 419 -1.59 0.84 22.13
CA ASN A 419 -0.96 0.41 23.37
C ASN A 419 0.15 -0.63 23.13
N TYR A 420 0.28 -1.19 21.93
CA TYR A 420 1.29 -2.19 21.63
C TYR A 420 2.68 -1.53 21.51
N GLY A 421 3.68 -2.13 22.17
CA GLY A 421 5.05 -1.65 22.08
C GLY A 421 5.58 -1.81 20.65
N ILE A 422 6.06 -0.71 20.05
CA ILE A 422 6.68 -0.70 18.72
C ILE A 422 7.98 0.11 18.71
N ARG A 423 8.91 -0.32 17.86
CA ARG A 423 10.20 0.33 17.59
C ARG A 423 10.04 1.56 16.70
N GLY A 424 9.15 1.51 15.72
CA GLY A 424 8.95 2.57 14.74
C GLY A 424 7.83 2.29 13.76
N ILE A 425 7.53 3.30 12.94
CA ILE A 425 6.43 3.27 11.96
C ILE A 425 6.99 3.50 10.56
N ILE A 426 6.46 2.76 9.58
CA ILE A 426 6.65 3.03 8.15
C ILE A 426 5.29 3.42 7.55
N TRP A 427 5.23 4.60 6.96
CA TRP A 427 4.02 5.16 6.36
C TRP A 427 4.18 5.31 4.85
N TYR A 428 3.36 4.59 4.07
CA TYR A 428 3.35 4.70 2.62
C TYR A 428 1.93 4.99 2.10
N GLN A 429 1.66 6.29 1.96
CA GLN A 429 0.40 6.81 1.48
C GLN A 429 0.61 8.15 0.79
N GLY A 430 -0.30 8.50 -0.11
CA GLY A 430 -0.41 9.83 -0.69
C GLY A 430 -1.11 9.85 -2.04
N GLU A 431 -1.14 8.73 -2.78
CA GLU A 431 -1.69 8.69 -4.14
C GLU A 431 -3.19 9.01 -4.17
N SER A 432 -3.93 8.70 -3.11
CA SER A 432 -5.37 9.03 -3.01
C SER A 432 -5.63 10.50 -2.65
N ASP A 433 -4.58 11.25 -2.32
CA ASP A 433 -4.64 12.68 -1.97
C ASP A 433 -4.00 13.57 -3.04
N THR A 434 -3.68 13.04 -4.23
CA THR A 434 -3.04 13.83 -5.31
C THR A 434 -4.03 14.72 -6.08
N GLY A 435 -5.32 14.70 -5.72
CA GLY A 435 -6.30 15.63 -6.30
C GLY A 435 -6.07 17.07 -5.80
N PRO A 436 -6.61 18.10 -6.50
CA PRO A 436 -6.32 19.51 -6.19
C PRO A 436 -6.53 19.93 -4.73
N GLU A 437 -7.62 19.45 -4.12
CA GLU A 437 -7.93 19.72 -2.71
C GLU A 437 -7.14 18.85 -1.72
N GLY A 438 -6.72 17.65 -2.13
CA GLY A 438 -5.92 16.76 -1.28
C GLY A 438 -4.49 17.25 -1.17
N SER A 439 -3.85 17.50 -2.31
CA SER A 439 -2.42 17.79 -2.41
C SER A 439 -2.06 19.09 -1.73
N LYS A 440 -2.93 20.11 -1.85
CA LYS A 440 -2.79 21.43 -1.22
C LYS A 440 -2.67 21.36 0.30
N HIS A 441 -3.33 20.40 0.95
CA HIS A 441 -3.40 20.29 2.41
C HIS A 441 -2.56 19.14 2.99
N TYR A 442 -1.95 18.33 2.12
CA TYR A 442 -1.30 17.09 2.52
C TYR A 442 -0.14 17.29 3.51
N GLU A 443 0.67 18.34 3.34
CA GLU A 443 1.81 18.64 4.21
C GLU A 443 1.37 18.81 5.67
N ARG A 444 0.38 19.68 5.89
CA ARG A 444 -0.17 19.96 7.22
C ARG A 444 -0.82 18.71 7.81
N HIS A 445 -1.60 17.98 7.02
CA HIS A 445 -2.24 16.73 7.44
C HIS A 445 -1.22 15.68 7.88
N LEU A 446 -0.14 15.50 7.12
CA LEU A 446 0.88 14.51 7.44
C LEU A 446 1.63 14.89 8.72
N ILE A 447 1.95 16.17 8.91
CA ILE A 447 2.52 16.69 10.16
C ILE A 447 1.59 16.44 11.35
N ASP A 448 0.29 16.73 11.20
CA ASP A 448 -0.70 16.50 12.24
C ASP A 448 -0.85 14.99 12.55
N LEU A 449 -0.87 14.12 11.53
CA LEU A 449 -0.97 12.67 11.70
C LEU A 449 0.23 12.10 12.46
N VAL A 450 1.45 12.48 12.10
CA VAL A 450 2.66 11.97 12.78
C VAL A 450 2.66 12.38 14.26
N ASN A 451 2.32 13.64 14.57
CA ASN A 451 2.28 14.13 15.95
C ASN A 451 1.12 13.53 16.75
N ASP A 452 -0.04 13.35 16.12
CA ASP A 452 -1.18 12.71 16.73
C ASP A 452 -0.86 11.25 17.06
N TRP A 453 -0.37 10.44 16.11
CA TRP A 453 -0.02 9.05 16.37
C TRP A 453 1.06 8.90 17.46
N ARG A 454 2.05 9.80 17.51
CA ARG A 454 3.00 9.86 18.64
C ARG A 454 2.32 10.10 19.99
N THR A 455 1.27 10.91 20.00
CA THR A 455 0.44 11.16 21.19
C THR A 455 -0.36 9.91 21.55
N GLN A 456 -0.97 9.23 20.56
CA GLN A 456 -1.74 8.00 20.76
C GLN A 456 -0.89 6.85 21.32
N TRP A 457 0.38 6.74 20.89
CA TRP A 457 1.36 5.78 21.41
C TRP A 457 2.07 6.24 22.69
N ASN A 458 1.75 7.44 23.21
CA ASN A 458 2.46 8.07 24.32
C ASN A 458 4.00 8.09 24.14
N ASN A 459 4.46 8.33 22.92
CA ASN A 459 5.88 8.38 22.57
C ASN A 459 6.14 9.54 21.59
N LYS A 460 6.47 10.71 22.15
CA LYS A 460 6.76 11.94 21.39
C LYS A 460 7.94 11.81 20.41
N ASN A 461 8.81 10.83 20.62
CA ASN A 461 9.99 10.59 19.81
C ASN A 461 9.88 9.29 19.00
N LEU A 462 8.67 8.72 18.81
CA LEU A 462 8.51 7.49 18.04
C LEU A 462 9.08 7.66 16.62
N PRO A 463 10.06 6.83 16.19
CA PRO A 463 10.61 6.86 14.84
C PRO A 463 9.53 6.70 13.78
N PHE A 464 9.58 7.55 12.74
CA PHE A 464 8.62 7.54 11.66
C PHE A 464 9.34 7.64 10.30
N VAL A 465 9.12 6.68 9.42
CA VAL A 465 9.66 6.69 8.06
C VAL A 465 8.51 6.99 7.10
N ILE A 466 8.58 8.16 6.46
CA ILE A 466 7.67 8.53 5.38
C ILE A 466 8.23 7.97 4.08
N VAL A 467 7.44 7.16 3.37
CA VAL A 467 7.78 6.73 2.02
C VAL A 467 7.25 7.74 1.03
N GLN A 468 8.16 8.35 0.25
CA GLN A 468 7.78 9.30 -0.78
C GLN A 468 7.11 8.59 -1.96
N LEU A 469 6.14 9.23 -2.62
CA LEU A 469 5.49 8.62 -3.78
C LEU A 469 6.49 8.28 -4.91
N ALA A 470 6.30 7.10 -5.50
CA ALA A 470 7.04 6.66 -6.67
C ALA A 470 6.51 7.32 -7.94
N ASN A 471 7.30 7.28 -9.01
CA ASN A 471 6.87 7.76 -10.32
C ASN A 471 5.77 6.88 -10.92
N TYR A 472 4.83 7.52 -11.63
CA TYR A 472 3.75 6.83 -12.34
C TYR A 472 3.24 7.69 -13.52
N GLN A 473 2.69 7.05 -14.55
CA GLN A 473 2.20 7.65 -15.81
C GLN A 473 3.30 8.03 -16.82
N GLN A 474 2.87 8.49 -17.99
CA GLN A 474 3.77 8.94 -19.05
C GLN A 474 4.49 10.22 -18.64
N ARG A 475 5.76 10.32 -19.05
CA ARG A 475 6.56 11.53 -18.87
C ARG A 475 6.04 12.65 -19.77
N SER A 476 6.03 13.88 -19.26
CA SER A 476 5.74 15.06 -20.05
C SER A 476 7.00 15.56 -20.77
N LYS A 477 6.85 16.04 -22.00
CA LYS A 477 7.95 16.70 -22.74
C LYS A 477 8.17 18.15 -22.32
N VAL A 478 7.23 18.72 -21.57
CA VAL A 478 7.27 20.10 -21.08
C VAL A 478 6.98 20.13 -19.57
N PRO A 479 7.42 21.14 -18.82
CA PRO A 479 7.06 21.27 -17.41
C PRO A 479 5.53 21.36 -17.25
N VAL A 480 4.99 20.64 -16.28
CA VAL A 480 3.55 20.55 -16.00
C VAL A 480 3.28 20.70 -14.51
N GLU A 481 2.03 21.00 -14.15
CA GLU A 481 1.58 20.83 -12.77
C GLU A 481 1.27 19.36 -12.48
N SER A 482 1.52 18.94 -11.24
CA SER A 482 1.35 17.55 -10.83
C SER A 482 0.97 17.47 -9.36
N GLY A 483 -0.19 16.86 -9.10
CA GLY A 483 -0.60 16.53 -7.74
C GLY A 483 0.34 15.51 -7.07
N ASN A 484 0.93 14.58 -7.84
CA ASN A 484 1.96 13.68 -7.33
C ASN A 484 3.20 14.46 -6.87
N ALA A 485 3.68 15.41 -7.68
CA ALA A 485 4.82 16.25 -7.30
C ALA A 485 4.52 17.08 -6.04
N GLN A 486 3.33 17.66 -5.94
CA GLN A 486 2.88 18.39 -4.75
C GLN A 486 2.86 17.52 -3.50
N VAL A 487 2.33 16.29 -3.58
CA VAL A 487 2.34 15.34 -2.46
C VAL A 487 3.76 14.91 -2.09
N ARG A 488 4.64 14.66 -3.06
CA ARG A 488 6.05 14.34 -2.79
C ARG A 488 6.77 15.48 -2.09
N GLU A 489 6.51 16.71 -2.51
CA GLU A 489 7.06 17.89 -1.84
C GLU A 489 6.50 18.05 -0.42
N ALA A 490 5.21 17.80 -0.22
CA ALA A 490 4.61 17.77 1.11
C ALA A 490 5.25 16.71 2.02
N GLN A 491 5.53 15.51 1.51
CA GLN A 491 6.24 14.45 2.23
C GLN A 491 7.66 14.88 2.61
N ARG A 492 8.38 15.52 1.69
CA ARG A 492 9.72 16.08 1.92
C ARG A 492 9.72 17.17 3.00
N LYS A 493 8.80 18.12 2.89
CA LYS A 493 8.67 19.22 3.86
C LYS A 493 8.27 18.73 5.24
N ALA A 494 7.37 17.75 5.33
CA ALA A 494 7.00 17.12 6.60
C ALA A 494 8.21 16.45 7.27
N SER A 495 9.02 15.70 6.51
CA SER A 495 10.23 15.07 7.06
C SER A 495 11.28 16.08 7.53
N LEU A 496 11.34 17.27 6.94
CA LEU A 496 12.27 18.33 7.35
C LEU A 496 11.81 19.07 8.61
N GLN A 497 10.50 19.19 8.82
CA GLN A 497 9.92 19.92 9.96
C GLN A 497 9.81 19.07 11.22
N LEU A 498 9.70 17.75 11.08
CA LEU A 498 9.48 16.84 12.19
C LEU A 498 10.79 16.23 12.71
N LYS A 499 10.94 16.18 14.04
CA LYS A 499 12.06 15.47 14.68
C LYS A 499 11.82 13.96 14.63
N ASN A 500 12.92 13.19 14.56
CA ASN A 500 12.92 11.73 14.47
C ASN A 500 12.01 11.17 13.37
N VAL A 501 12.00 11.85 12.22
CA VAL A 501 11.31 11.43 11.00
C VAL A 501 12.32 11.33 9.86
N GLY A 502 12.17 10.30 9.04
CA GLY A 502 12.99 10.03 7.86
C GLY A 502 12.16 10.00 6.59
N LEU A 503 12.80 10.22 5.45
CA LEU A 503 12.18 10.13 4.12
C LEU A 503 12.85 9.03 3.31
N ALA A 504 12.11 7.97 3.00
CA ALA A 504 12.52 6.97 2.01
C ALA A 504 12.01 7.41 0.63
N THR A 505 12.88 7.98 -0.19
CA THR A 505 12.55 8.39 -1.55
C THR A 505 12.29 7.17 -2.43
N ALA A 506 11.22 7.18 -3.24
CA ALA A 506 10.88 6.10 -4.17
C ALA A 506 10.77 6.57 -5.63
N ILE A 507 11.20 7.80 -5.91
CA ILE A 507 10.97 8.50 -7.18
C ILE A 507 11.45 7.70 -8.41
N ASP A 508 12.61 7.09 -8.32
CA ASP A 508 13.27 6.27 -9.35
C ASP A 508 12.80 4.80 -9.41
N LEU A 509 11.96 4.35 -8.46
CA LEU A 509 11.55 2.95 -8.35
C LEU A 509 10.22 2.65 -9.05
N GLY A 510 9.54 3.69 -9.53
CA GLY A 510 8.24 3.65 -10.18
C GLY A 510 8.25 3.20 -11.64
N GLU A 511 7.07 2.85 -12.16
CA GLU A 511 6.86 2.47 -13.56
C GLU A 511 5.86 3.42 -14.22
N SER A 512 6.07 3.78 -15.49
CA SER A 512 5.13 4.66 -16.21
C SER A 512 3.75 4.05 -16.39
N ASN A 513 3.66 2.72 -16.36
CA ASN A 513 2.49 1.95 -16.75
C ASN A 513 1.85 1.15 -15.60
N ASP A 514 2.40 1.25 -14.39
CA ASP A 514 1.85 0.64 -13.17
C ASP A 514 2.06 1.58 -11.99
N ILE A 515 1.00 1.82 -11.23
CA ILE A 515 1.05 2.67 -10.03
C ILE A 515 1.75 1.94 -8.86
N HIS A 516 1.89 0.62 -8.97
CA HIS A 516 2.47 -0.25 -7.96
C HIS A 516 3.90 -0.65 -8.34
N PRO A 517 4.94 0.11 -7.95
CA PRO A 517 6.33 -0.21 -8.24
C PRO A 517 6.70 -1.64 -7.84
N LEU A 518 7.27 -2.41 -8.77
CA LEU A 518 7.73 -3.77 -8.50
C LEU A 518 9.02 -3.80 -7.67
N ASN A 519 9.83 -2.73 -7.71
CA ASN A 519 11.09 -2.67 -6.96
C ASN A 519 10.88 -2.37 -5.46
N LYS A 520 10.26 -3.33 -4.74
CA LYS A 520 10.00 -3.23 -3.30
C LYS A 520 11.23 -3.51 -2.44
N LYS A 521 12.24 -4.22 -2.98
CA LYS A 521 13.49 -4.53 -2.29
C LYS A 521 14.34 -3.29 -2.04
N ASP A 522 14.63 -2.49 -3.06
CA ASP A 522 15.42 -1.27 -2.89
C ASP A 522 14.67 -0.23 -2.05
N LEU A 523 13.34 -0.19 -2.16
CA LEU A 523 12.51 0.65 -1.31
C LEU A 523 12.60 0.22 0.17
N ALA A 524 12.57 -1.08 0.43
CA ALA A 524 12.73 -1.61 1.77
C ALA A 524 14.10 -1.27 2.35
N HIS A 525 15.17 -1.43 1.57
CA HIS A 525 16.53 -1.04 1.95
C HIS A 525 16.59 0.44 2.38
N ARG A 526 15.96 1.34 1.61
CA ARG A 526 15.87 2.77 1.99
C ARG A 526 15.10 2.97 3.31
N CYS A 527 14.08 2.17 3.58
CA CYS A 527 13.38 2.21 4.86
C CYS A 527 14.24 1.68 6.01
N VAL A 528 15.05 0.64 5.79
CA VAL A 528 16.01 0.10 6.77
C VAL A 528 17.04 1.15 7.15
N LEU A 529 17.67 1.80 6.16
CA LEU A 529 18.64 2.87 6.41
C LEU A 529 18.05 3.99 7.29
N GLN A 530 16.82 4.42 7.00
CA GLN A 530 16.11 5.40 7.81
C GLN A 530 15.84 4.87 9.22
N MET A 531 15.35 3.64 9.35
CA MET A 531 15.01 3.07 10.65
C MET A 531 16.25 2.85 11.53
N ASN A 532 17.38 2.48 10.94
CA ASN A 532 18.68 2.37 11.60
C ASN A 532 19.14 3.73 12.18
N LYS A 533 19.07 4.79 11.36
CA LYS A 533 19.39 6.16 11.79
C LYS A 533 18.50 6.60 12.95
N LEU A 534 17.18 6.41 12.82
CA LEU A 534 16.19 6.98 13.73
C LEU A 534 16.01 6.17 15.04
N SER A 535 16.04 4.84 14.95
CA SER A 535 15.74 3.96 16.10
C SER A 535 16.98 3.45 16.82
N PHE A 536 18.10 3.33 16.11
CA PHE A 536 19.34 2.78 16.66
C PHE A 536 20.44 3.84 16.80
N GLY A 537 20.21 5.06 16.29
CA GLY A 537 21.13 6.18 16.44
C GLY A 537 22.43 6.00 15.66
N GLU A 538 22.40 5.19 14.59
CA GLU A 538 23.56 4.96 13.73
C GLU A 538 23.94 6.28 13.03
N LYS A 539 25.13 6.83 13.37
CA LYS A 539 25.57 8.17 12.92
C LYS A 539 26.38 8.16 11.63
N ASN A 540 27.00 7.04 11.29
CA ASN A 540 27.95 6.92 10.17
C ASN A 540 27.28 6.34 8.92
N ILE A 541 25.95 6.42 8.81
CA ILE A 541 25.20 5.92 7.67
C ILE A 541 24.61 7.08 6.86
N VAL A 542 24.68 6.98 5.54
CA VAL A 542 23.96 7.86 4.63
C VAL A 542 22.61 7.22 4.34
N ALA A 543 21.57 7.70 5.02
CA ALA A 543 20.22 7.14 4.90
C ALA A 543 19.31 7.90 3.92
N GLU A 544 19.70 9.12 3.55
CA GLU A 544 18.92 10.03 2.71
C GLU A 544 19.71 10.30 1.43
N GLY A 545 19.00 10.39 0.30
CA GLY A 545 19.57 11.01 -0.89
C GLY A 545 19.65 12.53 -0.75
N PRO A 546 20.24 13.23 -1.74
CA PRO A 546 20.45 14.66 -1.66
C PRO A 546 19.16 15.44 -1.38
N MET A 547 19.20 16.30 -0.36
CA MET A 547 18.04 17.09 0.07
C MET A 547 18.29 18.58 -0.18
N ALA A 548 17.65 19.14 -1.20
CA ALA A 548 17.86 20.54 -1.57
C ALA A 548 17.43 21.50 -0.44
N GLU A 549 18.31 22.46 -0.15
CA GLU A 549 18.17 23.40 0.96
C GLU A 549 17.95 24.84 0.46
N ALA A 550 18.73 25.29 -0.51
CA ALA A 550 18.62 26.63 -1.07
C ALA A 550 18.92 26.64 -2.57
N ALA A 551 18.39 27.65 -3.25
CA ALA A 551 18.73 28.01 -4.63
C ALA A 551 19.08 29.50 -4.68
N GLU A 552 20.28 29.83 -5.14
CA GLU A 552 20.79 31.20 -5.15
C GLU A 552 21.22 31.61 -6.56
N LEU A 553 20.71 32.74 -7.05
CA LEU A 553 21.23 33.40 -8.25
C LEU A 553 22.56 34.06 -7.92
N LYS A 554 23.60 33.76 -8.70
CA LYS A 554 24.93 34.35 -8.58
C LYS A 554 25.14 35.46 -9.60
N GLU A 555 26.10 36.35 -9.33
CA GLU A 555 26.46 37.48 -10.21
C GLU A 555 26.80 37.04 -11.64
N ASN A 556 27.36 35.84 -11.81
CA ASN A 556 27.67 35.26 -13.12
C ASN A 556 26.43 34.65 -13.84
N GLY A 557 25.22 34.90 -13.34
CA GLY A 557 23.96 34.42 -13.91
C GLY A 557 23.63 32.95 -13.61
N ARG A 558 24.51 32.21 -12.92
CA ARG A 558 24.26 30.81 -12.55
C ARG A 558 23.34 30.72 -11.34
N ILE A 559 22.44 29.75 -11.34
CA ILE A 559 21.65 29.40 -10.16
C ILE A 559 22.31 28.20 -9.50
N VAL A 560 22.72 28.37 -8.25
CA VAL A 560 23.42 27.36 -7.46
C VAL A 560 22.46 26.76 -6.45
N ILE A 561 22.24 25.46 -6.56
CA ILE A 561 21.43 24.67 -5.62
C ILE A 561 22.38 23.99 -4.63
N SER A 562 22.19 24.25 -3.35
CA SER A 562 22.89 23.58 -2.25
C SER A 562 22.02 22.49 -1.62
N PHE A 563 22.68 21.47 -1.09
CA PHE A 563 22.06 20.33 -0.44
C PHE A 563 22.47 20.24 1.03
N ARG A 564 21.56 19.72 1.85
CA ARG A 564 21.78 19.50 3.28
C ARG A 564 22.98 18.57 3.50
N GLN A 565 23.82 18.91 4.47
CA GLN A 565 24.92 18.04 4.91
C GLN A 565 24.42 16.70 5.48
N GLY A 566 25.25 15.66 5.37
CA GLY A 566 24.93 14.31 5.85
C GLY A 566 24.01 13.50 4.93
N THR A 567 23.79 13.97 3.70
CA THR A 567 23.01 13.27 2.64
C THR A 567 23.92 12.61 1.58
N GLY A 568 25.19 12.38 1.92
CA GLY A 568 26.22 11.90 1.00
C GLY A 568 26.76 13.00 0.08
N SER A 569 27.83 12.69 -0.66
CA SER A 569 28.36 13.59 -1.69
C SER A 569 27.60 13.43 -3.00
N LEU A 570 27.45 14.51 -3.77
CA LEU A 570 26.75 14.42 -5.06
C LEU A 570 27.55 13.59 -6.06
N LYS A 571 26.88 12.65 -6.72
CA LYS A 571 27.43 11.97 -7.88
C LYS A 571 27.60 12.96 -9.02
N GLN A 572 28.80 13.02 -9.59
CA GLN A 572 29.09 14.00 -10.64
C GLN A 572 28.39 13.64 -11.97
N ALA A 573 27.77 14.62 -12.60
CA ALA A 573 27.04 14.53 -13.86
C ALA A 573 27.23 15.80 -14.70
N LYS A 574 27.55 15.62 -15.99
CA LYS A 574 27.69 16.72 -16.97
C LYS A 574 26.35 17.27 -17.47
N SER A 575 25.27 16.53 -17.26
CA SER A 575 23.92 16.92 -17.63
C SER A 575 22.93 16.29 -16.65
N LEU A 576 21.96 17.09 -16.23
CA LEU A 576 20.87 16.71 -15.33
C LEU A 576 19.54 17.04 -15.99
N GLU A 577 18.61 16.09 -15.94
CA GLU A 577 17.25 16.27 -16.44
C GLU A 577 16.26 16.62 -15.31
N GLY A 578 15.12 17.21 -15.68
CA GLY A 578 14.00 17.43 -14.77
C GLY A 578 14.10 18.69 -13.93
N ILE A 579 15.07 19.56 -14.21
CA ILE A 579 15.22 20.87 -13.55
C ILE A 579 14.51 21.92 -14.42
N ALA A 580 13.58 22.65 -13.81
CA ALA A 580 12.84 23.71 -14.47
C ALA A 580 12.83 24.99 -13.65
N ILE A 581 12.93 26.14 -14.33
CA ILE A 581 12.94 27.47 -13.72
C ILE A 581 11.77 28.29 -14.29
N ALA A 582 11.14 29.08 -13.44
CA ALA A 582 10.19 30.11 -13.82
C ALA A 582 10.68 31.48 -13.36
N ALA A 583 10.39 32.51 -14.15
CA ALA A 583 10.45 33.89 -13.70
C ALA A 583 9.20 34.21 -12.85
N ASN A 584 8.95 35.49 -12.58
CA ASN A 584 7.77 35.95 -11.84
C ASN A 584 6.42 35.64 -12.53
N ASP A 585 6.43 35.11 -13.76
CA ASP A 585 5.24 34.70 -14.51
C ASP A 585 4.74 33.29 -14.15
N GLY A 586 5.50 32.53 -13.37
CA GLY A 586 5.18 31.15 -12.98
C GLY A 586 5.26 30.13 -14.13
N LYS A 587 5.76 30.52 -15.32
CA LYS A 587 5.85 29.64 -16.49
C LYS A 587 7.18 28.91 -16.51
N TYR A 588 7.19 27.70 -15.95
CA TYR A 588 8.39 26.88 -15.88
C TYR A 588 8.89 26.43 -17.26
N LYS A 589 10.20 26.51 -17.46
CA LYS A 589 10.93 25.96 -18.61
C LYS A 589 12.03 25.05 -18.11
N PHE A 590 12.23 23.91 -18.78
CA PHE A 590 13.40 23.06 -18.50
C PHE A 590 14.68 23.82 -18.85
N VAL A 591 15.72 23.62 -18.06
CA VAL A 591 17.00 24.30 -18.21
C VAL A 591 18.17 23.32 -18.21
N GLU A 592 19.29 23.75 -18.77
CA GLU A 592 20.55 23.01 -18.64
C GLU A 592 21.03 23.06 -17.20
N ALA A 593 21.48 21.90 -16.70
CA ALA A 593 22.03 21.79 -15.37
C ALA A 593 23.06 20.66 -15.28
N TYR A 594 23.99 20.78 -14.34
CA TYR A 594 25.06 19.82 -14.08
C TYR A 594 25.50 19.89 -12.60
N THR A 595 26.30 18.94 -12.16
CA THR A 595 26.90 19.01 -10.81
C THR A 595 28.29 19.63 -10.87
N GLU A 596 28.62 20.44 -9.86
CA GLU A 596 29.97 20.99 -9.67
C GLU A 596 30.33 20.86 -8.19
N GLY A 597 31.13 19.84 -7.84
CA GLY A 597 31.32 19.45 -6.44
C GLY A 597 30.01 18.98 -5.81
N ASP A 598 29.72 19.39 -4.58
CA ASP A 598 28.47 19.06 -3.87
C ASP A 598 27.32 20.05 -4.15
N LYS A 599 27.31 20.64 -5.35
CA LYS A 599 26.28 21.59 -5.79
C LYS A 599 25.71 21.18 -7.14
N VAL A 600 24.46 21.59 -7.38
CA VAL A 600 23.87 21.58 -8.74
C VAL A 600 23.90 23.00 -9.27
N ILE A 601 24.38 23.16 -10.50
CA ILE A 601 24.41 24.41 -11.24
C ILE A 601 23.33 24.34 -12.30
N ALA A 602 22.41 25.31 -12.32
CA ALA A 602 21.37 25.47 -13.33
C ALA A 602 21.58 26.79 -14.09
N LEU A 603 21.41 26.74 -15.41
CA LEU A 603 21.63 27.87 -16.31
C LEU A 603 20.30 28.46 -16.77
N TRP A 604 20.01 29.70 -16.36
CA TRP A 604 18.82 30.42 -16.81
C TRP A 604 19.12 31.18 -18.10
N ASN A 605 18.43 30.81 -19.19
CA ASN A 605 18.48 31.48 -20.48
C ASN A 605 17.12 32.07 -20.91
N GLY A 606 16.15 32.12 -19.99
CA GLY A 606 14.83 32.70 -20.23
C GLY A 606 14.77 34.20 -19.96
N GLU A 607 13.63 34.80 -20.29
CA GLU A 607 13.37 36.22 -20.07
C GLU A 607 12.95 36.50 -18.62
N GLY A 608 13.37 37.65 -18.09
CA GLY A 608 13.01 38.10 -16.75
C GLY A 608 13.88 37.52 -15.63
N ILE A 609 13.62 37.98 -14.41
CA ILE A 609 14.35 37.58 -13.20
C ILE A 609 13.86 36.20 -12.77
N PRO A 610 14.73 35.18 -12.67
CA PRO A 610 14.33 33.84 -12.25
C PRO A 610 13.89 33.89 -10.78
N ALA A 611 12.72 33.34 -10.49
CA ALA A 611 12.06 33.49 -9.19
C ALA A 611 11.87 32.15 -8.47
N SER A 612 11.71 31.05 -9.21
CA SER A 612 11.49 29.72 -8.63
C SER A 612 12.16 28.65 -9.47
N ILE A 613 12.71 27.65 -8.80
CA ILE A 613 13.31 26.45 -9.40
C ILE A 613 12.64 25.20 -8.83
N ARG A 614 12.40 24.21 -9.69
CA ARG A 614 11.89 22.91 -9.28
C ARG A 614 12.65 21.77 -9.95
N TYR A 615 12.76 20.66 -9.24
CA TYR A 615 13.35 19.42 -9.72
C TYR A 615 12.34 18.28 -9.63
N ALA A 616 12.29 17.47 -10.69
CA ALA A 616 11.49 16.27 -10.77
C ALA A 616 9.98 16.52 -10.48
N TRP A 617 9.43 17.63 -11.00
CA TRP A 617 8.05 18.07 -10.77
C TRP A 617 7.08 17.60 -11.86
N GLU A 618 6.75 16.31 -11.87
CA GLU A 618 5.71 15.71 -12.73
C GLU A 618 5.24 14.37 -12.16
N ASN A 619 4.33 13.63 -12.83
CA ASN A 619 3.91 12.31 -12.35
C ASN A 619 5.02 11.24 -12.51
N ASN A 620 5.81 11.30 -13.58
CA ASN A 620 6.93 10.39 -13.84
C ASN A 620 8.23 11.12 -14.28
N PRO A 621 8.85 11.88 -13.37
CA PRO A 621 10.07 12.64 -13.65
C PRO A 621 11.29 11.79 -13.98
N PRO A 622 12.25 12.33 -14.75
CA PRO A 622 13.61 11.84 -14.67
C PRO A 622 14.13 12.03 -13.24
N SER A 623 14.70 10.96 -12.67
CA SER A 623 15.50 11.03 -11.45
C SER A 623 16.97 11.05 -11.88
N SER A 624 17.57 12.24 -11.92
CA SER A 624 18.92 12.48 -12.46
C SER A 624 19.97 12.85 -11.41
N ILE A 625 19.54 13.29 -10.23
CA ILE A 625 20.43 13.68 -9.11
C ILE A 625 20.51 12.54 -8.10
N TYR A 626 21.73 12.07 -7.81
CA TYR A 626 22.02 11.03 -6.82
C TYR A 626 23.20 11.42 -5.96
N ASN A 627 23.31 10.85 -4.78
CA ASN A 627 24.57 10.82 -4.04
C ASN A 627 25.47 9.64 -4.48
N THR A 628 26.67 9.57 -3.93
CA THR A 628 27.66 8.52 -4.18
C THR A 628 27.22 7.14 -3.71
N GLU A 629 26.29 7.06 -2.77
CA GLU A 629 25.70 5.82 -2.24
C GLU A 629 24.55 5.29 -3.11
N GLY A 630 24.19 6.01 -4.19
CA GLY A 630 23.14 5.61 -5.12
C GLY A 630 21.72 5.94 -4.66
N LEU A 631 21.56 6.81 -3.65
CA LEU A 631 20.26 7.31 -3.22
C LEU A 631 19.85 8.54 -4.06
N PRO A 632 18.62 8.55 -4.63
CA PRO A 632 18.14 9.66 -5.45
C PRO A 632 17.79 10.87 -4.58
N ALA A 633 17.96 12.06 -5.14
CA ALA A 633 17.43 13.28 -4.54
C ALA A 633 15.90 13.26 -4.51
N SER A 634 15.33 13.79 -3.43
CA SER A 634 13.88 14.08 -3.40
C SER A 634 13.53 15.15 -4.44
N SER A 635 12.33 15.08 -5.04
CA SER A 635 11.77 16.22 -5.78
C SER A 635 11.68 17.44 -4.88
N PHE A 636 11.82 18.65 -5.44
CA PHE A 636 11.69 19.90 -4.69
C PHE A 636 11.17 21.04 -5.54
N GLN A 637 10.63 22.08 -4.88
CA GLN A 637 10.44 23.40 -5.44
C GLN A 637 10.93 24.44 -4.42
N LEU A 638 11.81 25.35 -4.84
CA LEU A 638 12.42 26.35 -3.99
C LEU A 638 12.31 27.74 -4.64
N PRO A 639 12.09 28.81 -3.85
CA PRO A 639 12.32 30.16 -4.34
C PRO A 639 13.81 30.34 -4.67
N ILE A 640 14.10 31.16 -5.69
CA ILE A 640 15.46 31.56 -6.03
C ILE A 640 15.76 32.86 -5.27
N ILE A 641 16.83 32.82 -4.47
CA ILE A 641 17.28 33.97 -3.69
C ILE A 641 18.27 34.76 -4.54
N ASN A 642 17.98 36.03 -4.78
CA ASN A 642 18.93 36.97 -5.38
C ASN A 642 19.80 37.54 -4.26
N LYS A 643 21.11 37.26 -4.32
CA LYS A 643 22.10 37.86 -3.43
C LYS A 643 22.83 38.98 -4.13
#